data_AF-A0A7V3SZM3-F1
#
_entry.id   AF-A0A7V3SZM3-F1
#
_cell.length_a   1.000
_cell.length_b   1.000
_cell.length_c   1.000
_cell.angle_alpha   90.00
_cell.angle_beta   90.00
_cell.angle_gamma   90.00
#
_symmetry.space_group_name_H-M   'P 1'
#
loop_
_entity.id
_entity.type
_entity.pdbx_description
1 polymer ?
#
loop_
_entity_poly.entity_id
_entity_poly.type
_entity_poly.pdbx_seq_one_letter_code
_entity_poly.pdbx_strand_id
1 'polypeptide(L)'
;DLREKLRNEGKRNGKTISIGWPYWKDGGMRLNRENEKFLYSNFGMTPLPCRRGLDILENSLTVSHSWLGIVNGDKGKIHKWLETLRKGPESGSRAREENTATGINMGAVEEQFEADILDLLSNLLQVSRDTLKLENDLSNLGMNSILFVELSNKINELFSIDILPSMFFEHSTPGSIVNFLFKEYRDSIHRLYERKSGQKAGSGGYVKETPSYSPVRIDKTAANAVNTHMEQRVENTSRIEEPIAVIGMNGIMPGSRNLDEFWTALVNGIDMVAEMTEERWNSMGYRGQPVNDRNEICAKWGGFLKDIDRFDAGFFNISRKEAEFMDPQQRLFLETVWKTIEDAGYRPSELSSTSTGVFVGVANSDYYDVVRDSGKAMDAYVISGREHSILANRISFLLNLHGPSEPVNTACSSSLVAIHRAVEAIRSGKCDMAIAGGVNILTSRAYYFSASDAGMLSKDGRCKTFDSKANGYVRGEGCGALLLKRLSSAENDGDNIYGIIRGTAVNHGGRTSSLTAPSAGAQADLLIEAYSSAQVDPTTVTYIETHGTGTELGDPIEIEGLKKAFNELYRRRGKTIGTEAHIALGSVKTSIGHLESAAGIAGVINVLLAMKNKVLPGNINLQDVNPYIRLEGSPFYLLKGKTQWKALTDDMNDPVPRRAGVSSFGFGGANAHLVVEEYGMNRRKNDAGNNPQVVVLSAKNKDRLKSYAEDIMNFAQNALKMSCTHPVPDLREVAYTLQVGREPMKVRLACIVSSLEELAEKLHLYCSGYENINGLYTNSGEREVKRGQEIIDYENLNMDLVSGLWTAGADIDWKRLHRGFRPKRISLPTYPFGGERYWACPEKSSLNSAADEIKETAAPDVCIGTKHDIHCYLSGWVEKN
;
A
#
# COMPACT_ATOMS: atom_id res chain seq x y z
N ASP A 1 42.21 17.50 8.46
CA ASP A 1 42.98 17.62 9.70
C ASP A 1 42.96 19.06 10.26
N LEU A 2 41.77 19.56 10.64
CA LEU A 2 41.56 20.96 11.06
C LEU A 2 41.87 21.17 12.55
N ARG A 3 41.66 20.14 13.37
CA ARG A 3 41.82 20.23 14.83
C ARG A 3 43.29 20.25 15.27
N GLU A 4 44.16 19.46 14.66
CA GLU A 4 45.59 19.46 14.96
C GLU A 4 46.25 20.76 14.52
N LYS A 5 45.82 21.33 13.38
CA LYS A 5 46.21 22.68 12.96
C LYS A 5 45.86 23.73 14.04
N LEU A 6 44.63 23.68 14.56
CA LEU A 6 44.20 24.58 15.65
C LEU A 6 44.94 24.31 16.98
N ARG A 7 45.38 23.07 17.25
CA ARG A 7 46.21 22.76 18.42
C ARG A 7 47.62 23.34 18.28
N ASN A 8 48.27 23.16 17.13
CA ASN A 8 49.61 23.70 16.86
C ASN A 8 49.62 25.23 16.87
N GLU A 9 48.50 25.87 16.53
CA GLU A 9 48.30 27.32 16.65
C GLU A 9 47.94 27.78 18.09
N GLY A 10 47.93 26.87 19.09
CA GLY A 10 47.61 27.17 20.49
C GLY A 10 46.12 27.48 20.76
N LYS A 11 45.25 27.31 19.75
CA LYS A 11 43.80 27.61 19.83
C LYS A 11 42.96 26.44 20.36
N ARG A 12 43.57 25.26 20.56
CA ARG A 12 42.95 24.07 21.16
C ARG A 12 43.98 23.29 21.98
N ASN A 13 43.50 22.56 22.98
CA ASN A 13 44.32 21.72 23.85
C ASN A 13 43.95 20.23 23.72
N GLY A 14 44.85 19.33 24.10
CA GLY A 14 44.67 17.88 24.08
C GLY A 14 45.22 17.18 22.84
N LYS A 15 45.24 15.84 22.85
CA LYS A 15 45.75 15.01 21.75
C LYS A 15 44.57 14.33 21.04
N THR A 16 44.50 14.45 19.72
CA THR A 16 43.49 13.76 18.90
C THR A 16 44.20 12.76 18.00
N ILE A 17 43.74 11.51 18.03
CA ILE A 17 44.29 10.44 17.20
C ILE A 17 43.14 9.81 16.43
N SER A 18 43.27 9.77 15.10
CA SER A 18 42.35 9.06 14.23
C SER A 18 42.95 7.69 13.92
N ILE A 19 42.24 6.61 14.22
CA ILE A 19 42.70 5.23 14.03
C ILE A 19 41.83 4.56 12.97
N GLY A 20 42.45 4.14 11.87
CA GLY A 20 41.83 3.28 10.86
C GLY A 20 41.94 1.82 11.28
N TRP A 21 40.87 1.25 11.82
CA TRP A 21 40.84 -0.15 12.27
C TRP A 21 40.63 -1.12 11.11
N PRO A 22 41.35 -2.26 11.06
CA PRO A 22 41.08 -3.35 10.13
C PRO A 22 39.89 -4.17 10.64
N TYR A 23 39.54 -5.21 9.89
CA TYR A 23 38.53 -6.17 10.32
C TYR A 23 38.94 -6.89 11.62
N TRP A 24 38.00 -7.11 12.55
CA TRP A 24 38.27 -7.77 13.83
C TRP A 24 37.93 -9.25 13.76
N LYS A 25 38.77 -10.09 14.39
CA LYS A 25 38.57 -11.54 14.46
C LYS A 25 37.42 -11.90 15.40
N ASP A 26 37.32 -11.16 16.50
CA ASP A 26 36.36 -11.40 17.56
C ASP A 26 35.24 -10.34 17.45
N GLY A 27 33.97 -10.75 17.54
CA GLY A 27 32.80 -9.87 17.40
C GLY A 27 31.68 -10.44 16.54
N GLY A 28 30.61 -9.64 16.34
CA GLY A 28 29.43 -10.01 15.55
C GLY A 28 29.57 -9.80 14.04
N MET A 29 30.57 -9.06 13.59
CA MET A 29 30.96 -8.95 12.19
C MET A 29 32.04 -10.00 11.92
N ARG A 30 31.69 -11.14 11.30
CA ARG A 30 32.65 -12.16 10.85
C ARG A 30 32.73 -12.21 9.34
N LEU A 31 33.95 -12.26 8.80
CA LEU A 31 34.17 -12.55 7.39
C LEU A 31 33.93 -14.04 7.16
N ASN A 32 33.36 -14.38 6.00
CA ASN A 32 33.30 -15.78 5.59
C ASN A 32 34.73 -16.29 5.29
N ARG A 33 34.91 -17.61 5.29
CA ARG A 33 36.23 -18.23 5.08
C ARG A 33 36.85 -17.91 3.73
N GLU A 34 36.05 -17.61 2.71
CA GLU A 34 36.54 -17.28 1.36
C GLU A 34 37.16 -15.88 1.34
N ASN A 35 36.51 -14.90 1.97
CA ASN A 35 37.02 -13.53 2.07
C ASN A 35 38.25 -13.44 2.97
N GLU A 36 38.34 -14.24 4.04
CA GLU A 36 39.56 -14.33 4.85
C GLU A 36 40.74 -14.89 4.03
N LYS A 37 40.51 -15.94 3.24
CA LYS A 37 41.52 -16.48 2.33
C LYS A 37 41.93 -15.47 1.27
N PHE A 38 40.98 -14.71 0.74
CA PHE A 38 41.24 -13.63 -0.21
C PHE A 38 42.13 -12.53 0.39
N LEU A 39 41.80 -12.03 1.58
CA LEU A 39 42.58 -10.99 2.29
C LEU A 39 44.02 -11.45 2.56
N TYR A 40 44.19 -12.70 3.00
CA TYR A 40 45.54 -13.23 3.27
C TYR A 40 46.34 -13.48 1.98
N SER A 41 45.68 -13.98 0.93
CA SER A 41 46.37 -14.32 -0.32
C SER A 41 46.83 -13.09 -1.09
N ASN A 42 45.98 -12.06 -1.15
CA ASN A 42 46.24 -10.86 -1.96
C ASN A 42 46.98 -9.76 -1.18
N PHE A 43 46.70 -9.61 0.11
CA PHE A 43 47.22 -8.48 0.90
C PHE A 43 48.06 -8.90 2.11
N GLY A 44 48.15 -10.20 2.38
CA GLY A 44 48.81 -10.72 3.58
C GLY A 44 48.06 -10.40 4.87
N MET A 45 46.84 -9.86 4.79
CA MET A 45 46.09 -9.38 5.95
C MET A 45 45.28 -10.51 6.59
N THR A 46 45.14 -10.43 7.90
CA THR A 46 44.32 -11.33 8.72
C THR A 46 43.50 -10.52 9.72
N PRO A 47 42.28 -10.96 10.07
CA PRO A 47 41.46 -10.28 11.07
C PRO A 47 42.21 -10.03 12.38
N LEU A 48 42.05 -8.84 12.96
CA LEU A 48 42.74 -8.37 14.16
C LEU A 48 42.12 -9.01 15.42
N PRO A 49 42.89 -9.76 16.22
CA PRO A 49 42.39 -10.26 17.51
C PRO A 49 42.10 -9.12 18.49
N CYS A 50 41.02 -9.24 19.27
CA CYS A 50 40.54 -8.18 20.18
C CYS A 50 41.63 -7.71 21.15
N ARG A 51 42.39 -8.65 21.74
CA ARG A 51 43.50 -8.32 22.65
C ARG A 51 44.55 -7.42 22.00
N ARG A 52 44.93 -7.69 20.75
CA ARG A 52 45.87 -6.83 20.00
C ARG A 52 45.27 -5.48 19.66
N GLY A 53 43.98 -5.41 19.37
CA GLY A 53 43.29 -4.14 19.12
C GLY A 53 43.29 -3.24 20.35
N LEU A 54 43.04 -3.80 21.54
CA LEU A 54 43.11 -3.07 22.81
C LEU A 54 44.55 -2.59 23.12
N ASP A 55 45.56 -3.45 22.95
CA ASP A 55 46.96 -3.06 23.12
C ASP A 55 47.35 -1.90 22.18
N ILE A 56 46.87 -1.90 20.94
CA ILE A 56 47.12 -0.83 19.96
C ILE A 56 46.40 0.46 20.36
N LEU A 57 45.18 0.38 20.88
CA LEU A 57 44.43 1.54 21.35
C LEU A 57 45.15 2.22 22.52
N GLU A 58 45.58 1.45 23.52
CA GLU A 58 46.33 1.99 24.68
C GLU A 58 47.65 2.62 24.25
N ASN A 59 48.41 1.95 23.39
CA ASN A 59 49.69 2.46 22.90
C ASN A 59 49.53 3.62 21.92
N SER A 60 48.40 3.77 21.24
CA SER A 60 48.18 4.87 20.29
C SER A 60 48.37 6.24 20.97
N LEU A 61 47.96 6.36 22.24
CA LEU A 61 48.04 7.59 23.02
C LEU A 61 49.48 8.05 23.28
N THR A 62 50.50 7.21 23.10
CA THR A 62 51.92 7.60 23.25
C THR A 62 52.58 8.01 21.93
N VAL A 63 51.97 7.72 20.76
CA VAL A 63 52.58 7.96 19.44
C VAL A 63 52.47 9.42 19.00
N SER A 64 53.52 10.02 18.45
CA SER A 64 53.54 11.43 18.03
C SER A 64 52.67 11.77 16.81
N HIS A 65 52.09 10.78 16.14
CA HIS A 65 51.32 10.94 14.90
C HIS A 65 49.82 11.10 15.18
N SER A 66 49.13 11.94 14.40
CA SER A 66 47.69 12.22 14.52
C SER A 66 46.79 11.20 13.81
N TRP A 67 47.37 10.34 12.97
CA TRP A 67 46.66 9.29 12.25
C TRP A 67 47.45 7.97 12.25
N LEU A 68 46.74 6.86 12.51
CA LEU A 68 47.29 5.51 12.53
C LEU A 68 46.44 4.58 11.67
N GLY A 69 47.04 4.01 10.62
CA GLY A 69 46.43 2.90 9.87
C GLY A 69 46.90 1.57 10.45
N ILE A 70 45.97 0.74 10.92
CA ILE A 70 46.30 -0.54 11.55
C ILE A 70 46.09 -1.68 10.55
N VAL A 71 47.14 -2.47 10.35
CA VAL A 71 47.10 -3.68 9.52
C VAL A 71 47.66 -4.84 10.32
N ASN A 72 46.92 -5.95 10.38
CA ASN A 72 47.34 -7.17 11.06
C ASN A 72 47.51 -8.29 10.03
N GLY A 73 48.62 -9.03 10.09
CA GLY A 73 48.89 -10.13 9.16
C GLY A 73 50.38 -10.38 8.90
N ASP A 74 50.68 -10.97 7.77
CA ASP A 74 52.03 -11.32 7.33
C ASP A 74 52.82 -10.07 6.91
N LYS A 75 53.85 -9.74 7.69
CA LYS A 75 54.67 -8.54 7.50
C LYS A 75 55.32 -8.48 6.10
N GLY A 76 55.77 -9.60 5.55
CA GLY A 76 56.46 -9.63 4.26
C GLY A 76 55.50 -9.34 3.10
N LYS A 77 54.32 -9.97 3.12
CA LYS A 77 53.27 -9.72 2.12
C LYS A 77 52.67 -8.33 2.23
N ILE A 78 52.41 -7.85 3.44
CA ILE A 78 51.88 -6.49 3.68
C ILE A 78 52.88 -5.44 3.20
N HIS A 79 54.18 -5.61 3.44
CA HIS A 79 55.19 -4.66 2.97
C HIS A 79 55.24 -4.59 1.44
N LYS A 80 55.21 -5.75 0.76
CA LYS A 80 55.15 -5.81 -0.70
C LYS A 80 53.89 -5.14 -1.26
N TRP A 81 52.74 -5.33 -0.62
CA TRP A 81 51.49 -4.65 -1.00
C TRP A 81 51.59 -3.12 -0.80
N LEU A 82 52.13 -2.66 0.33
CA LEU A 82 52.34 -1.22 0.59
C LEU A 82 53.34 -0.60 -0.39
N GLU A 83 54.38 -1.32 -0.81
CA GLU A 83 55.30 -0.86 -1.87
C GLU A 83 54.59 -0.74 -3.21
N THR A 84 53.62 -1.62 -3.50
CA THR A 84 52.81 -1.56 -4.73
C THR A 84 51.86 -0.35 -4.71
N LEU A 85 51.34 0.04 -3.54
CA LEU A 85 50.56 1.28 -3.38
C LEU A 85 51.42 2.55 -3.46
N ARG A 86 52.69 2.46 -3.07
CA ARG A 86 53.63 3.59 -3.06
C ARG A 86 54.27 3.82 -4.43
N LYS A 87 54.46 2.76 -5.21
CA LYS A 87 54.74 2.80 -6.65
C LYS A 87 53.41 2.94 -7.40
N GLY A 88 52.91 4.17 -7.56
CA GLY A 88 51.86 4.44 -8.54
C GLY A 88 52.22 3.87 -9.93
N PRO A 89 51.27 3.80 -10.87
CA PRO A 89 51.45 3.08 -12.13
C PRO A 89 52.76 3.49 -12.81
N GLU A 90 53.64 2.53 -13.08
CA GLU A 90 54.87 2.78 -13.84
C GLU A 90 54.48 3.37 -15.20
N SER A 91 54.98 4.57 -15.47
CA SER A 91 54.88 5.22 -16.77
C SER A 91 55.64 4.39 -17.80
N GLY A 92 54.95 3.46 -18.45
CA GLY A 92 55.45 2.81 -19.66
C GLY A 92 55.71 3.88 -20.72
N SER A 93 56.97 4.03 -21.13
CA SER A 93 57.36 4.92 -22.21
C SER A 93 56.71 4.45 -23.52
N ARG A 94 55.68 5.16 -23.98
CA ARG A 94 55.24 5.06 -25.37
C ARG A 94 56.20 5.86 -26.24
N ALA A 95 56.93 5.14 -27.09
CA ALA A 95 57.60 5.73 -28.24
C ALA A 95 56.58 6.52 -29.07
N ARG A 96 56.93 7.76 -29.42
CA ARG A 96 56.21 8.58 -30.37
C ARG A 96 56.37 7.97 -31.76
N GLU A 97 55.30 7.42 -32.30
CA GLU A 97 55.09 7.43 -33.75
C GLU A 97 54.17 8.60 -34.07
N GLU A 98 54.68 9.50 -34.91
CA GLU A 98 53.91 10.55 -35.56
C GLU A 98 52.92 9.91 -36.52
N ASN A 99 51.63 10.23 -36.40
CA ASN A 99 50.77 10.38 -37.59
C ASN A 99 49.52 11.21 -37.30
N THR A 100 49.47 12.33 -38.02
CA THR A 100 48.33 12.95 -38.71
C THR A 100 47.00 13.16 -37.98
N ALA A 101 46.66 14.43 -37.87
CA ALA A 101 45.36 14.97 -37.48
C ALA A 101 44.20 14.47 -38.37
N THR A 102 43.07 14.14 -37.73
CA THR A 102 41.74 14.12 -38.35
C THR A 102 40.67 14.43 -37.30
N GLY A 103 39.61 15.11 -37.74
CA GLY A 103 38.62 15.81 -36.91
C GLY A 103 37.78 14.95 -35.95
N ILE A 104 37.00 15.65 -35.13
CA ILE A 104 36.13 15.11 -34.08
C ILE A 104 35.26 13.99 -34.65
N ASN A 105 35.59 12.75 -34.26
CA ASN A 105 34.83 11.56 -34.62
C ASN A 105 33.85 11.26 -33.47
N MET A 106 32.54 11.25 -33.75
CA MET A 106 31.50 11.08 -32.72
C MET A 106 31.69 9.82 -31.86
N GLY A 107 32.27 8.75 -32.42
CA GLY A 107 32.57 7.52 -31.67
C GLY A 107 33.69 7.65 -30.62
N ALA A 108 34.64 8.59 -30.80
CA ALA A 108 35.77 8.76 -29.88
C ALA A 108 35.35 9.44 -28.56
N VAL A 109 34.29 10.25 -28.57
CA VAL A 109 33.73 10.87 -27.35
C VAL A 109 32.99 9.83 -26.52
N GLU A 110 32.29 8.91 -27.16
CA GLU A 110 31.55 7.83 -26.51
C GLU A 110 32.50 6.84 -25.81
N GLU A 111 33.58 6.42 -26.48
CA GLU A 111 34.63 5.57 -25.89
C GLU A 111 35.31 6.23 -24.69
N GLN A 112 35.63 7.53 -24.78
CA GLN A 112 36.25 8.25 -23.66
C GLN A 112 35.27 8.45 -22.49
N PHE A 113 33.99 8.70 -22.76
CA PHE A 113 32.97 8.80 -21.71
C PHE A 113 32.75 7.47 -21.00
N GLU A 114 32.69 6.37 -21.76
CA GLU A 114 32.64 5.02 -21.20
C GLU A 114 33.85 4.75 -20.30
N ALA A 115 35.04 5.14 -20.74
CA ALA A 115 36.26 5.01 -19.96
C ALA A 115 36.16 5.77 -18.62
N ASP A 116 35.77 7.04 -18.64
CA ASP A 116 35.65 7.87 -17.44
C ASP A 116 34.60 7.33 -16.45
N ILE A 117 33.46 6.80 -16.93
CA ILE A 117 32.41 6.21 -16.08
C ILE A 117 32.89 4.92 -15.41
N LEU A 118 33.53 4.04 -16.16
CA LEU A 118 34.06 2.80 -15.59
C LEU A 118 35.20 3.06 -14.58
N ASP A 119 35.97 4.15 -14.74
CA ASP A 119 37.02 4.53 -13.76
C ASP A 119 36.37 5.07 -12.49
N LEU A 120 35.28 5.83 -12.64
CA LEU A 120 34.47 6.27 -11.52
C LEU A 120 33.92 5.08 -10.74
N LEU A 121 33.35 4.09 -11.42
CA LEU A 121 32.83 2.87 -10.82
C LEU A 121 33.95 2.04 -10.16
N SER A 122 35.11 1.91 -10.80
CA SER A 122 36.29 1.22 -10.24
C SER A 122 36.75 1.85 -8.93
N ASN A 123 36.85 3.18 -8.89
CA ASN A 123 37.22 3.92 -7.68
C ASN A 123 36.15 3.83 -6.59
N LEU A 124 34.87 3.85 -6.96
CA LEU A 124 33.76 3.85 -6.01
C LEU A 124 33.55 2.47 -5.38
N LEU A 125 33.71 1.40 -6.17
CA LEU A 125 33.61 0.01 -5.74
C LEU A 125 34.92 -0.56 -5.17
N GLN A 126 36.04 0.16 -5.30
CA GLN A 126 37.38 -0.29 -4.88
C GLN A 126 37.77 -1.64 -5.52
N VAL A 127 37.36 -1.87 -6.77
CA VAL A 127 37.69 -3.06 -7.58
C VAL A 127 38.57 -2.65 -8.76
N SER A 128 39.47 -3.53 -9.22
CA SER A 128 40.36 -3.18 -10.35
C SER A 128 39.57 -2.95 -11.64
N ARG A 129 40.11 -2.08 -12.49
CA ARG A 129 39.53 -1.79 -13.80
C ARG A 129 39.37 -3.03 -14.67
N ASP A 130 40.29 -3.98 -14.57
CA ASP A 130 40.25 -5.25 -15.33
C ASP A 130 39.12 -6.19 -14.90
N THR A 131 38.58 -5.98 -13.69
CA THR A 131 37.48 -6.79 -13.12
C THR A 131 36.10 -6.23 -13.51
N LEU A 132 36.03 -4.96 -13.90
CA LEU A 132 34.81 -4.25 -14.31
C LEU A 132 34.61 -4.34 -15.83
N LYS A 133 33.84 -5.33 -16.27
CA LYS A 133 33.31 -5.43 -17.63
C LYS A 133 31.94 -4.77 -17.72
N LEU A 134 31.57 -4.35 -18.93
CA LEU A 134 30.31 -3.65 -19.19
C LEU A 134 29.07 -4.46 -18.83
N GLU A 135 29.17 -5.79 -18.83
CA GLU A 135 28.08 -6.72 -18.53
C GLU A 135 28.06 -7.17 -17.07
N ASN A 136 29.06 -6.79 -16.26
CA ASN A 136 29.09 -7.18 -14.86
C ASN A 136 27.88 -6.62 -14.11
N ASP A 137 27.25 -7.49 -13.33
CA ASP A 137 26.20 -7.07 -12.40
C ASP A 137 26.84 -6.27 -11.26
N LEU A 138 26.50 -4.99 -11.19
CA LEU A 138 27.02 -4.05 -10.21
C LEU A 138 26.64 -4.45 -8.78
N SER A 139 25.48 -5.09 -8.58
CA SER A 139 25.03 -5.54 -7.25
C SER A 139 25.95 -6.63 -6.70
N ASN A 140 26.47 -7.52 -7.56
CA ASN A 140 27.44 -8.55 -7.17
C ASN A 140 28.81 -7.97 -6.80
N LEU A 141 29.12 -6.77 -7.30
CA LEU A 141 30.34 -6.04 -6.99
C LEU A 141 30.18 -5.11 -5.78
N GLY A 142 29.02 -5.13 -5.11
CA GLY A 142 28.76 -4.40 -3.88
C GLY A 142 28.08 -3.04 -4.06
N MET A 143 27.55 -2.71 -5.25
CA MET A 143 26.74 -1.50 -5.41
C MET A 143 25.49 -1.54 -4.53
N ASN A 144 25.22 -0.41 -3.89
CA ASN A 144 24.05 -0.20 -3.04
C ASN A 144 23.56 1.26 -3.15
N SER A 145 22.45 1.57 -2.48
CA SER A 145 21.81 2.89 -2.52
C SER A 145 22.74 4.05 -2.11
N ILE A 146 23.62 3.84 -1.12
CA ILE A 146 24.57 4.88 -0.66
C ILE A 146 25.58 5.17 -1.76
N LEU A 147 26.11 4.12 -2.37
CA LEU A 147 27.05 4.22 -3.47
C LEU A 147 26.40 4.82 -4.72
N PHE A 148 25.10 4.62 -4.96
CA PHE A 148 24.38 5.28 -6.06
C PHE A 148 24.24 6.79 -5.84
N VAL A 149 24.05 7.23 -4.58
CA VAL A 149 24.05 8.67 -4.24
C VAL A 149 25.44 9.27 -4.44
N GLU A 150 26.49 8.58 -4.02
CA GLU A 150 27.86 9.06 -4.25
C GLU A 150 28.19 9.10 -5.76
N LEU A 151 27.75 8.09 -6.51
CA LEU A 151 27.88 8.03 -7.96
C LEU A 151 27.16 9.20 -8.64
N SER A 152 25.89 9.47 -8.30
CA SER A 152 25.15 10.61 -8.87
C SER A 152 25.84 11.92 -8.59
N ASN A 153 26.29 12.14 -7.35
CA ASN A 153 26.96 13.38 -6.96
C ASN A 153 28.26 13.58 -7.74
N LYS A 154 29.08 12.53 -7.88
CA LYS A 154 30.33 12.62 -8.65
C LYS A 154 30.09 12.81 -10.14
N ILE A 155 29.08 12.16 -10.72
CA ILE A 155 28.75 12.35 -12.13
C ILE A 155 28.23 13.78 -12.36
N ASN A 156 27.35 14.28 -11.48
CA ASN A 156 26.86 15.66 -11.57
C ASN A 156 28.00 16.67 -11.49
N GLU A 157 28.94 16.46 -10.57
CA GLU A 157 30.13 17.30 -10.43
C GLU A 157 31.05 17.24 -11.67
N LEU A 158 31.38 16.03 -12.14
CA LEU A 158 32.35 15.82 -13.22
C LEU A 158 31.84 16.24 -14.59
N PHE A 159 30.56 15.99 -14.86
CA PHE A 159 29.98 16.21 -16.19
C PHE A 159 29.06 17.44 -16.24
N SER A 160 28.83 18.13 -15.11
CA SER A 160 27.90 19.26 -15.02
C SER A 160 26.51 18.91 -15.55
N ILE A 161 26.11 17.67 -15.33
CA ILE A 161 24.78 17.15 -15.63
C ILE A 161 24.00 16.99 -14.35
N ASP A 162 22.70 16.76 -14.49
CA ASP A 162 21.78 16.79 -13.37
C ASP A 162 21.02 15.48 -13.30
N ILE A 163 21.60 14.53 -12.57
CA ILE A 163 21.14 13.15 -12.41
C ILE A 163 20.73 12.91 -10.97
N LEU A 164 19.65 12.15 -10.81
CA LEU A 164 19.15 11.68 -9.53
C LEU A 164 19.62 10.24 -9.27
N PRO A 165 19.92 9.85 -8.01
CA PRO A 165 20.32 8.48 -7.67
C PRO A 165 19.32 7.41 -8.13
N SER A 166 18.02 7.74 -8.10
CA SER A 166 16.92 6.88 -8.54
C SER A 166 17.04 6.43 -10.00
N MET A 167 17.71 7.21 -10.85
CA MET A 167 17.89 6.90 -12.26
C MET A 167 18.78 5.68 -12.49
N PHE A 168 19.63 5.30 -11.55
CA PHE A 168 20.52 4.14 -11.71
C PHE A 168 19.90 2.80 -11.30
N PHE A 169 18.72 2.79 -10.65
CA PHE A 169 18.10 1.57 -10.14
C PHE A 169 17.66 0.59 -11.25
N GLU A 170 17.44 1.10 -12.46
CA GLU A 170 17.09 0.33 -13.66
C GLU A 170 18.32 -0.13 -14.45
N HIS A 171 19.52 0.27 -14.01
CA HIS A 171 20.78 0.05 -14.71
C HIS A 171 21.71 -0.82 -13.85
N SER A 172 21.53 -2.13 -13.98
CA SER A 172 22.26 -3.14 -13.21
C SER A 172 23.70 -3.38 -13.67
N THR A 173 24.13 -2.77 -14.78
CA THR A 173 25.45 -2.99 -15.38
C THR A 173 26.12 -1.68 -15.77
N PRO A 174 27.46 -1.59 -15.78
CA PRO A 174 28.15 -0.39 -16.24
C PRO A 174 27.75 0.04 -17.65
N GLY A 175 27.60 -0.91 -18.59
CA GLY A 175 27.19 -0.62 -19.95
C GLY A 175 25.78 -0.03 -20.04
N SER A 176 24.86 -0.50 -19.20
CA SER A 176 23.51 0.09 -19.13
C SER A 176 23.52 1.53 -18.60
N ILE A 177 24.39 1.85 -17.63
CA ILE A 177 24.57 3.22 -17.12
C ILE A 177 25.15 4.13 -18.21
N VAL A 178 26.21 3.70 -18.89
CA VAL A 178 26.86 4.47 -19.96
C VAL A 178 25.86 4.78 -21.07
N ASN A 179 25.14 3.77 -21.56
CA ASN A 179 24.13 3.93 -22.60
C ASN A 179 23.00 4.88 -22.18
N PHE A 180 22.52 4.76 -20.95
CA PHE A 180 21.49 5.66 -20.41
C PHE A 180 21.96 7.11 -20.39
N LEU A 181 23.12 7.36 -19.78
CA LEU A 181 23.67 8.70 -19.66
C LEU A 181 23.97 9.33 -21.02
N PHE A 182 24.53 8.55 -21.94
CA PHE A 182 24.87 9.01 -23.27
C PHE A 182 23.63 9.28 -24.13
N LYS A 183 22.53 8.55 -23.90
CA LYS A 183 21.25 8.78 -24.60
C LYS A 183 20.51 10.01 -24.09
N GLU A 184 20.41 10.18 -22.77
CA GLU A 184 19.66 11.29 -22.15
C GLU A 184 20.43 12.61 -22.14
N TYR A 185 21.74 12.57 -21.92
CA TYR A 185 22.57 13.77 -21.73
C TYR A 185 23.58 14.00 -22.86
N ARG A 186 23.32 13.40 -24.04
CA ARG A 186 24.19 13.43 -25.23
C ARG A 186 24.81 14.81 -25.46
N ASP A 187 23.98 15.84 -25.61
CA ASP A 187 24.44 17.19 -25.95
C ASP A 187 25.33 17.82 -24.86
N SER A 188 25.04 17.57 -23.59
CA SER A 188 25.83 18.09 -22.47
C SER A 188 27.17 17.38 -22.37
N ILE A 189 27.19 16.06 -22.57
CA ILE A 189 28.41 15.25 -22.61
C ILE A 189 29.28 15.69 -23.80
N HIS A 190 28.72 15.79 -25.01
CA HIS A 190 29.48 16.24 -26.18
C HIS A 190 30.07 17.64 -25.98
N ARG A 191 29.30 18.61 -25.48
CA ARG A 191 29.82 19.97 -25.20
C ARG A 191 30.98 19.97 -24.19
N LEU A 192 30.94 19.10 -23.19
CA LEU A 192 32.00 18.98 -22.18
C LEU A 192 33.30 18.42 -22.79
N TYR A 193 33.20 17.36 -23.60
CA TYR A 193 34.36 16.73 -24.23
C TYR A 193 34.92 17.55 -25.40
N GLU A 194 34.06 18.28 -26.12
CA GLU A 194 34.48 19.30 -27.08
C GLU A 194 35.29 20.41 -26.38
N ARG A 195 34.85 20.89 -25.21
CA ARG A 195 35.61 21.86 -24.41
C ARG A 195 36.94 21.30 -23.88
N LYS A 196 36.97 20.03 -23.42
CA LYS A 196 38.20 19.37 -22.96
C LYS A 196 39.21 19.15 -24.08
N SER A 197 38.74 18.86 -25.31
CA SER A 197 39.60 18.72 -26.50
C SER A 197 40.01 20.07 -27.12
N GLY A 198 39.20 21.12 -26.91
CA GLY A 198 39.35 22.45 -27.53
C GLY A 198 40.30 23.44 -26.83
N GLN A 199 40.94 23.11 -25.70
CA GLN A 199 41.99 23.94 -25.10
C GLN A 199 43.35 23.76 -25.82
N LYS A 200 43.36 23.93 -27.15
CA LYS A 200 44.57 24.21 -27.97
C LYS A 200 44.19 24.57 -29.41
N ALA A 201 43.51 25.70 -29.63
CA ALA A 201 43.66 26.52 -30.83
C ALA A 201 42.81 27.79 -30.70
N GLY A 202 43.43 28.94 -30.87
CA GLY A 202 42.77 30.24 -30.90
C GLY A 202 42.08 30.53 -32.23
N SER A 203 41.05 31.37 -32.13
CA SER A 203 40.56 32.37 -33.09
C SER A 203 40.38 32.01 -34.57
N GLY A 204 39.12 32.09 -35.03
CA GLY A 204 38.79 32.77 -36.28
C GLY A 204 37.84 32.01 -37.22
N GLY A 205 36.69 32.62 -37.53
CA GLY A 205 35.99 32.41 -38.81
C GLY A 205 34.52 32.02 -38.75
N TYR A 206 33.65 33.03 -38.83
CA TYR A 206 32.24 32.90 -39.27
C TYR A 206 32.16 32.40 -40.73
N VAL A 207 31.33 31.39 -41.02
CA VAL A 207 30.56 31.29 -42.29
C VAL A 207 29.20 30.64 -42.02
N LYS A 208 28.20 31.12 -42.76
CA LYS A 208 26.76 30.93 -42.67
C LYS A 208 26.27 29.77 -43.57
N GLU A 209 25.32 29.00 -43.03
CA GLU A 209 24.12 28.38 -43.64
C GLU A 209 24.14 27.38 -44.82
N THR A 210 23.41 26.29 -44.54
CA THR A 210 22.38 25.56 -45.32
C THR A 210 22.67 24.22 -46.03
N PRO A 211 21.70 23.26 -45.99
CA PRO A 211 21.93 21.83 -46.14
C PRO A 211 21.73 21.33 -47.57
N SER A 212 22.48 20.30 -47.95
CA SER A 212 22.20 19.46 -49.12
C SER A 212 22.22 18.01 -48.69
N TYR A 213 21.04 17.40 -48.61
CA TYR A 213 20.89 15.96 -48.46
C TYR A 213 20.62 15.38 -49.86
N SER A 214 21.40 14.37 -50.24
CA SER A 214 21.02 13.42 -51.29
C SER A 214 21.35 12.00 -50.81
N PRO A 215 20.47 11.02 -51.06
CA PRO A 215 20.45 9.77 -50.33
C PRO A 215 21.41 8.76 -50.94
N VAL A 216 22.25 8.15 -50.11
CA VAL A 216 23.01 6.95 -50.51
C VAL A 216 22.17 5.73 -50.16
N ARG A 217 21.81 4.99 -51.22
CA ARG A 217 21.21 3.66 -51.17
C ARG A 217 22.19 2.68 -50.53
N ILE A 218 21.72 1.89 -49.56
CA ILE A 218 22.36 0.66 -49.13
C ILE A 218 21.40 -0.49 -49.43
N ASP A 219 21.86 -1.40 -50.28
CA ASP A 219 21.22 -2.64 -50.66
C ASP A 219 21.00 -3.54 -49.43
N LYS A 220 19.76 -3.97 -49.25
CA LYS A 220 19.37 -5.03 -48.32
C LYS A 220 19.41 -6.36 -49.07
N THR A 221 20.31 -7.26 -48.72
CA THR A 221 20.07 -8.70 -48.88
C THR A 221 20.62 -9.48 -47.69
N ALA A 222 19.90 -10.55 -47.35
CA ALA A 222 20.15 -11.57 -46.33
C ALA A 222 19.76 -11.25 -44.87
N ALA A 223 18.45 -11.30 -44.58
CA ALA A 223 17.92 -11.90 -43.34
C ALA A 223 16.38 -12.09 -43.47
N ASN A 224 15.96 -13.08 -44.26
CA ASN A 224 14.57 -13.54 -44.30
C ASN A 224 14.56 -15.05 -44.05
N ALA A 225 14.21 -15.46 -42.82
CA ALA A 225 13.49 -16.69 -42.50
C ALA A 225 13.44 -16.92 -40.98
N VAL A 226 12.63 -16.14 -40.24
CA VAL A 226 11.78 -16.59 -39.10
C VAL A 226 10.85 -15.42 -38.77
N ASN A 227 9.72 -15.28 -39.47
CA ASN A 227 8.53 -14.56 -38.97
C ASN A 227 7.42 -14.70 -40.01
N THR A 228 6.57 -15.70 -39.86
CA THR A 228 5.36 -15.85 -40.68
C THR A 228 4.16 -16.36 -39.87
N HIS A 229 4.13 -16.06 -38.56
CA HIS A 229 2.98 -16.40 -37.71
C HIS A 229 2.46 -15.25 -36.83
N MET A 230 2.81 -13.99 -37.12
CA MET A 230 2.37 -12.84 -36.31
C MET A 230 1.47 -11.81 -37.01
N GLU A 231 1.07 -12.02 -38.27
CA GLU A 231 0.36 -10.99 -39.06
C GLU A 231 -1.12 -11.32 -39.41
N GLN A 232 -1.75 -12.28 -38.74
CA GLN A 232 -3.19 -12.58 -38.93
C GLN A 232 -4.03 -12.49 -37.65
N ARG A 233 -3.72 -11.55 -36.75
CA ARG A 233 -4.60 -11.22 -35.61
C ARG A 233 -5.08 -9.76 -35.55
N VAL A 234 -4.72 -8.94 -36.53
CA VAL A 234 -5.16 -7.55 -36.61
C VAL A 234 -6.31 -7.45 -37.60
N GLU A 235 -7.50 -7.88 -37.17
CA GLU A 235 -8.81 -7.41 -37.65
C GLU A 235 -9.91 -8.29 -37.05
N ASN A 236 -10.26 -8.03 -35.77
CA ASN A 236 -11.66 -8.02 -35.37
C ASN A 236 -11.91 -7.33 -34.02
N THR A 237 -12.64 -6.23 -34.09
CA THR A 237 -13.43 -5.53 -33.07
C THR A 237 -12.70 -4.77 -31.96
N SER A 238 -12.50 -3.47 -32.19
CA SER A 238 -12.46 -2.42 -31.17
C SER A 238 -13.79 -2.33 -30.42
N ARG A 239 -14.12 -3.31 -29.59
CA ARG A 239 -15.14 -3.11 -28.56
C ARG A 239 -14.50 -2.19 -27.52
N ILE A 240 -15.09 -1.01 -27.32
CA ILE A 240 -14.84 -0.22 -26.11
C ILE A 240 -15.10 -1.17 -24.94
N GLU A 241 -14.09 -1.41 -24.12
CA GLU A 241 -14.27 -2.26 -22.94
C GLU A 241 -15.29 -1.60 -22.03
N GLU A 242 -16.38 -2.30 -21.74
CA GLU A 242 -17.46 -1.75 -20.94
C GLU A 242 -16.94 -1.33 -19.56
N PRO A 243 -17.23 -0.10 -19.10
CA PRO A 243 -16.83 0.34 -17.77
C PRO A 243 -17.50 -0.47 -16.67
N ILE A 244 -16.82 -0.62 -15.53
CA ILE A 244 -17.32 -1.36 -14.37
C ILE A 244 -17.74 -0.38 -13.28
N ALA A 245 -18.99 -0.43 -12.87
CA ALA A 245 -19.53 0.35 -11.76
C ALA A 245 -19.18 -0.29 -10.41
N VAL A 246 -18.80 0.56 -9.45
CA VAL A 246 -18.73 0.19 -8.03
C VAL A 246 -20.09 0.47 -7.41
N ILE A 247 -20.86 -0.58 -7.16
CA ILE A 247 -22.26 -0.45 -6.72
C ILE A 247 -22.46 -0.56 -5.21
N GLY A 248 -21.48 -1.15 -4.50
CA GLY A 248 -21.44 -1.22 -3.05
C GLY A 248 -20.01 -1.17 -2.55
N MET A 249 -19.77 -0.58 -1.38
CA MET A 249 -18.48 -0.62 -0.72
C MET A 249 -18.61 -0.66 0.80
N ASN A 250 -17.73 -1.41 1.45
CA ASN A 250 -17.61 -1.38 2.90
C ASN A 250 -16.15 -1.58 3.32
N GLY A 251 -15.82 -1.13 4.52
CA GLY A 251 -14.49 -1.34 5.08
C GLY A 251 -14.36 -0.86 6.52
N ILE A 252 -13.33 -1.39 7.18
CA ILE A 252 -12.91 -1.05 8.53
C ILE A 252 -11.41 -0.71 8.45
N MET A 253 -11.09 0.50 8.85
CA MET A 253 -9.74 1.08 8.78
C MET A 253 -9.24 1.39 10.20
N PRO A 254 -7.93 1.59 10.40
CA PRO A 254 -7.38 1.95 11.70
C PRO A 254 -8.16 3.09 12.37
N GLY A 255 -8.40 2.96 13.68
CA GLY A 255 -9.12 3.98 14.45
C GLY A 255 -10.59 4.20 14.07
N SER A 256 -11.16 3.41 13.16
CA SER A 256 -12.47 3.66 12.55
C SER A 256 -13.36 2.41 12.59
N ARG A 257 -14.64 2.53 12.97
CA ARG A 257 -15.59 1.40 12.95
C ARG A 257 -16.30 1.21 11.62
N ASN A 258 -16.32 2.25 10.79
CA ASN A 258 -16.98 2.28 9.48
C ASN A 258 -16.32 3.36 8.58
N LEU A 259 -16.78 3.43 7.33
CA LEU A 259 -16.24 4.35 6.33
C LEU A 259 -16.54 5.83 6.61
N ASP A 260 -17.62 6.16 7.34
CA ASP A 260 -17.95 7.54 7.69
C ASP A 260 -16.98 8.09 8.77
N GLU A 261 -16.67 7.29 9.78
CA GLU A 261 -15.65 7.60 10.79
C GLU A 261 -14.27 7.72 10.15
N PHE A 262 -13.92 6.77 9.26
CA PHE A 262 -12.68 6.81 8.50
C PHE A 262 -12.54 8.09 7.66
N TRP A 263 -13.58 8.43 6.90
CA TRP A 263 -13.58 9.65 6.09
C TRP A 263 -13.42 10.91 6.93
N THR A 264 -14.13 10.97 8.06
CA THR A 264 -14.06 12.09 9.01
C THR A 264 -12.64 12.24 9.57
N ALA A 265 -11.99 11.13 9.94
CA ALA A 265 -10.61 11.15 10.42
C ALA A 265 -9.62 11.60 9.33
N LEU A 266 -9.75 11.07 8.11
CA LEU A 266 -8.88 11.42 6.97
C LEU A 266 -8.95 12.91 6.62
N VAL A 267 -10.15 13.46 6.44
CA VAL A 267 -10.32 14.87 6.05
C VAL A 267 -9.86 15.83 7.15
N ASN A 268 -9.95 15.42 8.41
CA ASN A 268 -9.43 16.19 9.54
C ASN A 268 -7.92 16.03 9.76
N GLY A 269 -7.24 15.24 8.94
CA GLY A 269 -5.80 15.03 9.02
C GLY A 269 -5.37 14.28 10.29
N ILE A 270 -6.22 13.38 10.80
CA ILE A 270 -5.92 12.59 11.98
C ILE A 270 -4.93 11.46 11.62
N ASP A 271 -3.87 11.38 12.40
CA ASP A 271 -2.93 10.26 12.39
C ASP A 271 -3.53 9.09 13.18
N MET A 272 -3.85 8.00 12.48
CA MET A 272 -4.46 6.80 13.05
C MET A 272 -3.42 5.70 13.34
N VAL A 273 -2.13 6.04 13.27
CA VAL A 273 -1.04 5.15 13.70
C VAL A 273 -0.81 5.33 15.20
N ALA A 274 -0.96 4.23 15.94
CA ALA A 274 -0.83 4.21 17.38
C ALA A 274 0.34 3.32 17.82
N GLU A 275 0.75 3.50 19.07
CA GLU A 275 1.67 2.57 19.72
C GLU A 275 0.93 1.26 20.06
N MET A 276 1.62 0.15 19.86
CA MET A 276 1.16 -1.19 20.18
C MET A 276 1.49 -1.48 21.65
N THR A 277 0.46 -1.58 22.49
CA THR A 277 0.67 -1.88 23.90
C THR A 277 1.11 -3.32 24.12
N GLU A 278 1.96 -3.57 25.13
CA GLU A 278 2.29 -4.93 25.58
C GLU A 278 1.03 -5.72 25.96
N GLU A 279 0.00 -5.03 26.49
CA GLU A 279 -1.30 -5.62 26.79
C GLU A 279 -1.97 -6.22 25.53
N ARG A 280 -1.88 -5.56 24.38
CA ARG A 280 -2.43 -6.07 23.12
C ARG A 280 -1.68 -7.29 22.60
N TRP A 281 -0.34 -7.32 22.70
CA TRP A 281 0.44 -8.51 22.34
C TRP A 281 0.15 -9.69 23.27
N ASN A 282 0.06 -9.42 24.57
CA ASN A 282 -0.23 -10.43 25.58
C ASN A 282 -1.65 -10.98 25.45
N SER A 283 -2.65 -10.13 25.16
CA SER A 283 -4.03 -10.55 24.95
C SER A 283 -4.20 -11.37 23.66
N MET A 284 -3.34 -11.13 22.66
CA MET A 284 -3.24 -11.94 21.44
C MET A 284 -2.50 -13.28 21.66
N GLY A 285 -1.87 -13.50 22.81
CA GLY A 285 -1.23 -14.77 23.16
C GLY A 285 0.22 -14.94 22.68
N TYR A 286 0.88 -13.86 22.24
CA TYR A 286 2.29 -13.90 21.85
C TYR A 286 3.21 -14.09 23.05
N ARG A 287 4.15 -15.05 23.00
CA ARG A 287 5.06 -15.40 24.13
C ARG A 287 6.55 -15.07 23.91
N GLY A 288 6.89 -14.20 22.96
CA GLY A 288 8.21 -13.59 22.86
C GLY A 288 9.25 -14.35 22.00
N GLN A 289 10.17 -13.57 21.43
CA GLN A 289 11.46 -13.99 20.85
C GLN A 289 12.51 -12.95 21.28
N PRO A 290 13.82 -13.26 21.32
CA PRO A 290 14.84 -12.26 21.60
C PRO A 290 14.78 -11.13 20.55
N VAL A 291 14.73 -9.88 21.02
CA VAL A 291 14.60 -8.70 20.17
C VAL A 291 15.89 -7.90 20.22
N ASN A 292 16.35 -7.37 19.09
CA ASN A 292 17.38 -6.34 19.06
C ASN A 292 16.75 -4.95 19.15
N ASP A 293 17.49 -3.92 19.57
CA ASP A 293 16.96 -2.56 19.78
C ASP A 293 16.18 -2.02 18.57
N ARG A 294 16.63 -2.34 17.34
CA ARG A 294 15.97 -1.89 16.10
C ARG A 294 14.59 -2.53 15.91
N ASN A 295 14.50 -3.83 16.15
CA ASN A 295 13.28 -4.61 16.01
C ASN A 295 12.25 -4.22 17.08
N GLU A 296 12.71 -3.87 18.28
CA GLU A 296 11.85 -3.36 19.36
C GLU A 296 11.24 -1.99 19.00
N ILE A 297 12.05 -1.09 18.46
CA ILE A 297 11.58 0.25 18.05
C ILE A 297 10.55 0.17 16.92
N CYS A 298 10.73 -0.72 15.94
CA CYS A 298 9.81 -0.79 14.79
C CYS A 298 8.52 -1.56 15.12
N ALA A 299 8.59 -2.59 15.97
CA ALA A 299 7.44 -3.42 16.35
C ALA A 299 6.43 -2.73 17.28
N LYS A 300 6.75 -1.53 17.77
CA LYS A 300 5.87 -0.76 18.66
C LYS A 300 4.83 0.09 17.91
N TRP A 301 4.91 0.25 16.60
CA TRP A 301 3.99 1.14 15.87
C TRP A 301 3.10 0.38 14.88
N GLY A 302 1.85 0.83 14.73
CA GLY A 302 0.98 0.35 13.67
C GLY A 302 -0.37 1.06 13.59
N GLY A 303 -1.00 1.00 12.42
CA GLY A 303 -2.41 1.32 12.28
C GLY A 303 -3.24 0.12 12.69
N PHE A 304 -4.08 0.24 13.72
CA PHE A 304 -4.71 -0.93 14.34
C PHE A 304 -6.24 -0.88 14.34
N LEU A 305 -6.84 -2.03 14.09
CA LEU A 305 -8.26 -2.26 14.28
C LEU A 305 -8.55 -2.61 15.74
N LYS A 306 -9.74 -2.23 16.19
CA LYS A 306 -10.30 -2.68 17.47
C LYS A 306 -11.07 -3.98 17.26
N ASP A 307 -11.20 -4.77 18.33
CA ASP A 307 -12.09 -5.93 18.37
C ASP A 307 -11.84 -6.98 17.26
N ILE A 308 -10.59 -7.19 16.83
CA ILE A 308 -10.24 -8.20 15.79
C ILE A 308 -10.55 -9.64 16.21
N ASP A 309 -10.82 -9.85 17.50
CA ASP A 309 -11.23 -11.12 18.08
C ASP A 309 -12.76 -11.29 18.10
N ARG A 310 -13.55 -10.27 17.75
CA ARG A 310 -15.02 -10.36 17.70
C ARG A 310 -15.54 -10.82 16.34
N PHE A 311 -16.58 -11.66 16.35
CA PHE A 311 -17.25 -12.16 15.15
C PHE A 311 -18.66 -12.67 15.47
N ASP A 312 -19.63 -12.52 14.57
CA ASP A 312 -20.99 -13.07 14.76
C ASP A 312 -21.12 -14.48 14.16
N ALA A 313 -20.50 -15.48 14.79
CA ALA A 313 -20.43 -16.85 14.26
C ALA A 313 -21.82 -17.48 14.07
N GLY A 314 -22.74 -17.26 15.01
CA GLY A 314 -24.11 -17.76 14.95
C GLY A 314 -24.91 -17.21 13.77
N PHE A 315 -24.63 -15.98 13.33
CA PHE A 315 -25.23 -15.42 12.13
C PHE A 315 -24.92 -16.22 10.87
N PHE A 316 -23.66 -16.66 10.73
CA PHE A 316 -23.15 -17.42 9.59
C PHE A 316 -23.26 -18.94 9.75
N ASN A 317 -23.95 -19.42 10.78
CA ASN A 317 -24.05 -20.84 11.14
C ASN A 317 -22.68 -21.51 11.36
N ILE A 318 -21.72 -20.78 11.91
CA ILE A 318 -20.38 -21.28 12.24
C ILE A 318 -20.36 -21.64 13.72
N SER A 319 -19.85 -22.83 14.04
CA SER A 319 -19.73 -23.27 15.43
C SER A 319 -18.66 -22.47 16.18
N ARG A 320 -18.81 -22.30 17.49
CA ARG A 320 -17.79 -21.63 18.33
C ARG A 320 -16.41 -22.26 18.18
N LYS A 321 -16.36 -23.59 18.15
CA LYS A 321 -15.11 -24.35 17.99
C LYS A 321 -14.41 -24.01 16.68
N GLU A 322 -15.14 -23.94 15.57
CA GLU A 322 -14.58 -23.53 14.28
C GLU A 322 -14.14 -22.07 14.31
N ALA A 323 -14.97 -21.17 14.83
CA ALA A 323 -14.68 -19.72 14.88
C ALA A 323 -13.42 -19.38 15.69
N GLU A 324 -13.09 -20.15 16.74
CA GLU A 324 -11.83 -19.99 17.50
C GLU A 324 -10.57 -20.27 16.66
N PHE A 325 -10.66 -21.19 15.69
CA PHE A 325 -9.56 -21.54 14.79
C PHE A 325 -9.55 -20.74 13.49
N MET A 326 -10.64 -20.02 13.17
CA MET A 326 -10.68 -19.13 12.01
C MET A 326 -9.75 -17.93 12.20
N ASP A 327 -8.87 -17.73 11.22
CA ASP A 327 -8.09 -16.50 11.11
C ASP A 327 -9.04 -15.28 11.16
N PRO A 328 -8.77 -14.27 12.01
CA PRO A 328 -9.50 -13.00 12.04
C PRO A 328 -9.74 -12.39 10.67
N GLN A 329 -8.81 -12.59 9.73
CA GLN A 329 -8.95 -12.13 8.35
C GLN A 329 -10.16 -12.75 7.65
N GLN A 330 -10.43 -14.05 7.85
CA GLN A 330 -11.62 -14.70 7.29
C GLN A 330 -12.90 -14.16 7.91
N ARG A 331 -12.89 -13.95 9.23
CA ARG A 331 -14.05 -13.47 10.00
C ARG A 331 -14.45 -12.05 9.62
N LEU A 332 -13.48 -11.13 9.65
CA LEU A 332 -13.70 -9.72 9.33
C LEU A 332 -14.08 -9.52 7.86
N PHE A 333 -13.43 -10.24 6.94
CA PHE A 333 -13.74 -10.10 5.52
C PHE A 333 -15.14 -10.66 5.19
N LEU A 334 -15.58 -11.74 5.84
CA LEU A 334 -16.93 -12.28 5.67
C LEU A 334 -18.02 -11.28 6.11
N GLU A 335 -17.86 -10.63 7.27
CA GLU A 335 -18.77 -9.57 7.71
C GLU A 335 -18.72 -8.36 6.77
N THR A 336 -17.53 -7.99 6.29
CA THR A 336 -17.34 -6.87 5.36
C THR A 336 -18.04 -7.12 4.03
N VAL A 337 -17.98 -8.34 3.51
CA VAL A 337 -18.69 -8.72 2.28
C VAL A 337 -20.20 -8.66 2.46
N TRP A 338 -20.73 -9.17 3.57
CA TRP A 338 -22.16 -9.05 3.87
C TRP A 338 -22.61 -7.58 3.85
N LYS A 339 -21.88 -6.71 4.56
CA LYS A 339 -22.15 -5.27 4.60
C LYS A 339 -22.01 -4.62 3.23
N THR A 340 -21.06 -5.06 2.40
CA THR A 340 -20.87 -4.53 1.04
C THR A 340 -22.06 -4.84 0.13
N ILE A 341 -22.65 -6.04 0.27
CA ILE A 341 -23.86 -6.43 -0.47
C ILE A 341 -25.06 -5.60 -0.01
N GLU A 342 -25.23 -5.42 1.30
CA GLU A 342 -26.30 -4.58 1.83
C GLU A 342 -26.11 -3.09 1.46
N ASP A 343 -24.88 -2.58 1.43
CA ASP A 343 -24.58 -1.22 0.99
C ASP A 343 -25.00 -0.98 -0.48
N ALA A 344 -24.84 -2.00 -1.33
CA ALA A 344 -25.35 -1.97 -2.71
C ALA A 344 -26.87 -2.03 -2.82
N GLY A 345 -27.58 -2.30 -1.72
CA GLY A 345 -29.04 -2.46 -1.69
C GLY A 345 -29.52 -3.80 -2.25
N TYR A 346 -28.70 -4.85 -2.20
CA TYR A 346 -29.06 -6.22 -2.55
C TYR A 346 -29.25 -7.08 -1.32
N ARG A 347 -30.13 -8.07 -1.42
CA ARG A 347 -30.16 -9.15 -0.43
C ARG A 347 -29.08 -10.17 -0.78
N PRO A 348 -28.30 -10.67 0.19
CA PRO A 348 -27.41 -11.81 -0.04
C PRO A 348 -28.10 -13.02 -0.70
N SER A 349 -29.37 -13.28 -0.40
CA SER A 349 -30.18 -14.32 -1.07
C SER A 349 -30.47 -14.06 -2.55
N GLU A 350 -30.49 -12.79 -3.01
CA GLU A 350 -30.63 -12.46 -4.44
C GLU A 350 -29.38 -12.84 -5.24
N LEU A 351 -28.22 -12.94 -4.57
CA LEU A 351 -26.96 -13.38 -5.19
C LEU A 351 -26.80 -14.90 -5.19
N SER A 352 -27.64 -15.63 -4.45
CA SER A 352 -27.56 -17.10 -4.37
C SER A 352 -27.77 -17.73 -5.75
N SER A 353 -26.96 -18.74 -6.06
CA SER A 353 -26.90 -19.46 -7.33
C SER A 353 -26.49 -18.61 -8.54
N THR A 354 -26.06 -17.37 -8.34
CA THR A 354 -25.55 -16.51 -9.43
C THR A 354 -24.08 -16.81 -9.73
N SER A 355 -23.62 -16.39 -10.91
CA SER A 355 -22.22 -16.44 -11.34
C SER A 355 -21.34 -15.38 -10.65
N THR A 356 -21.68 -14.88 -9.46
CA THR A 356 -20.91 -13.83 -8.78
C THR A 356 -19.52 -14.33 -8.38
N GLY A 357 -18.47 -13.63 -8.79
CA GLY A 357 -17.07 -13.95 -8.43
C GLY A 357 -16.63 -13.35 -7.10
N VAL A 358 -15.59 -13.92 -6.48
CA VAL A 358 -14.98 -13.46 -5.22
C VAL A 358 -13.45 -13.42 -5.39
N PHE A 359 -12.85 -12.23 -5.24
CA PHE A 359 -11.41 -12.02 -5.39
C PHE A 359 -10.88 -11.24 -4.18
N VAL A 360 -9.96 -11.83 -3.43
CA VAL A 360 -9.51 -11.25 -2.16
C VAL A 360 -8.01 -11.17 -2.04
N GLY A 361 -7.50 -9.96 -1.84
CA GLY A 361 -6.11 -9.71 -1.50
C GLY A 361 -5.79 -10.14 -0.07
N VAL A 362 -4.87 -11.09 0.09
CA VAL A 362 -4.40 -11.58 1.38
C VAL A 362 -2.98 -12.13 1.22
N ALA A 363 -2.10 -11.88 2.20
CA ALA A 363 -0.68 -12.27 2.09
C ALA A 363 -0.12 -13.00 3.30
N ASN A 364 -0.56 -12.67 4.52
CA ASN A 364 -0.01 -13.21 5.76
C ASN A 364 -0.97 -14.22 6.42
N SER A 365 -0.41 -15.05 7.31
CA SER A 365 -1.15 -16.04 8.11
C SER A 365 -0.70 -15.97 9.58
N ASP A 366 -0.53 -14.76 10.10
CA ASP A 366 0.03 -14.50 11.44
C ASP A 366 -0.71 -15.28 12.53
N TYR A 367 -2.03 -15.45 12.38
CA TYR A 367 -2.85 -16.12 13.39
C TYR A 367 -2.47 -17.59 13.59
N TYR A 368 -1.83 -18.22 12.59
CA TYR A 368 -1.32 -19.58 12.74
C TYR A 368 -0.21 -19.67 13.80
N ASP A 369 0.62 -18.64 13.96
CA ASP A 369 1.61 -18.60 15.04
C ASP A 369 0.90 -18.61 16.40
N VAL A 370 -0.17 -17.81 16.54
CA VAL A 370 -0.99 -17.76 17.77
C VAL A 370 -1.62 -19.13 18.07
N VAL A 371 -2.18 -19.79 17.05
CA VAL A 371 -2.77 -21.13 17.19
C VAL A 371 -1.71 -22.15 17.62
N ARG A 372 -0.55 -22.16 16.95
CA ARG A 372 0.58 -23.06 17.27
C ARG A 372 1.05 -22.87 18.72
N ASP A 373 1.14 -21.62 19.16
CA ASP A 373 1.70 -21.27 20.48
C ASP A 373 0.64 -21.37 21.61
N SER A 374 -0.63 -21.59 21.27
CA SER A 374 -1.74 -21.73 22.23
C SER A 374 -1.69 -23.00 23.08
N GLY A 375 -0.93 -24.01 22.66
CA GLY A 375 -0.88 -25.32 23.30
C GLY A 375 -2.14 -26.19 23.12
N LYS A 376 -3.14 -25.73 22.33
CA LYS A 376 -4.28 -26.56 21.92
C LYS A 376 -3.81 -27.70 21.01
N ALA A 377 -4.45 -28.87 21.14
CA ALA A 377 -4.25 -29.96 20.20
C ALA A 377 -4.63 -29.51 18.77
N MET A 378 -3.87 -29.96 17.77
CA MET A 378 -4.14 -29.65 16.36
C MET A 378 -5.52 -30.21 15.97
N ASP A 379 -6.48 -29.31 15.82
CA ASP A 379 -7.85 -29.64 15.44
C ASP A 379 -8.00 -29.65 13.90
N ALA A 380 -9.00 -30.38 13.39
CA ALA A 380 -9.29 -30.41 11.95
C ALA A 380 -9.61 -29.01 11.38
N TYR A 381 -10.18 -28.12 12.19
CA TYR A 381 -10.49 -26.75 11.77
C TYR A 381 -9.26 -25.87 11.53
N VAL A 382 -8.06 -26.26 11.97
CA VAL A 382 -6.82 -25.48 11.75
C VAL A 382 -6.55 -25.29 10.25
N ILE A 383 -6.81 -26.32 9.44
CA ILE A 383 -6.62 -26.25 7.98
C ILE A 383 -7.59 -25.23 7.39
N SER A 384 -8.89 -25.42 7.61
CA SER A 384 -9.92 -24.51 7.08
C SER A 384 -9.84 -23.09 7.66
N GLY A 385 -9.30 -22.95 8.87
CA GLY A 385 -9.15 -21.67 9.56
C GLY A 385 -7.96 -20.85 9.08
N ARG A 386 -6.94 -21.48 8.47
CA ARG A 386 -5.70 -20.82 8.03
C ARG A 386 -5.63 -20.57 6.53
N GLU A 387 -6.08 -21.52 5.73
CA GLU A 387 -5.82 -21.49 4.28
C GLU A 387 -6.43 -20.25 3.61
N HIS A 388 -5.63 -19.52 2.82
CA HIS A 388 -6.09 -18.31 2.13
C HIS A 388 -7.18 -18.60 1.10
N SER A 389 -7.15 -19.78 0.46
CA SER A 389 -8.21 -20.19 -0.47
C SER A 389 -9.57 -20.30 0.21
N ILE A 390 -9.59 -20.70 1.48
CA ILE A 390 -10.83 -20.81 2.26
C ILE A 390 -11.42 -19.43 2.55
N LEU A 391 -10.62 -18.37 2.58
CA LEU A 391 -11.12 -17.01 2.76
C LEU A 391 -12.12 -16.62 1.66
N ALA A 392 -11.77 -16.84 0.39
CA ALA A 392 -12.67 -16.62 -0.74
C ALA A 392 -13.77 -17.69 -0.81
N ASN A 393 -13.39 -18.97 -0.71
CA ASN A 393 -14.29 -20.10 -0.92
C ASN A 393 -15.40 -20.18 0.14
N ARG A 394 -15.14 -19.78 1.39
CA ARG A 394 -16.13 -19.76 2.46
C ARG A 394 -17.25 -18.76 2.16
N ILE A 395 -16.94 -17.61 1.56
CA ILE A 395 -17.93 -16.62 1.14
C ILE A 395 -18.78 -17.19 0.01
N SER A 396 -18.14 -17.78 -1.00
CA SER A 396 -18.84 -18.42 -2.11
C SER A 396 -19.74 -19.56 -1.62
N PHE A 397 -19.26 -20.36 -0.66
CA PHE A 397 -20.04 -21.44 -0.07
C PHE A 397 -21.25 -20.92 0.72
N LEU A 398 -21.06 -19.97 1.63
CA LEU A 398 -22.12 -19.45 2.50
C LEU A 398 -23.19 -18.66 1.72
N LEU A 399 -22.79 -17.96 0.66
CA LEU A 399 -23.70 -17.20 -0.21
C LEU A 399 -24.16 -17.99 -1.43
N ASN A 400 -23.70 -19.24 -1.59
CA ASN A 400 -23.97 -20.10 -2.73
C ASN A 400 -23.66 -19.43 -4.09
N LEU A 401 -22.47 -18.86 -4.23
CA LEU A 401 -22.00 -18.20 -5.46
C LEU A 401 -21.23 -19.19 -6.33
N HIS A 402 -21.38 -19.07 -7.65
CA HIS A 402 -20.79 -19.99 -8.63
C HIS A 402 -19.79 -19.33 -9.59
N GLY A 403 -19.41 -18.07 -9.35
CA GLY A 403 -18.32 -17.42 -10.09
C GLY A 403 -16.93 -17.86 -9.61
N PRO A 404 -15.85 -17.36 -10.24
CA PRO A 404 -14.48 -17.61 -9.78
C PRO A 404 -14.30 -17.18 -8.31
N SER A 405 -13.60 -17.97 -7.50
CA SER A 405 -13.36 -17.70 -6.08
C SER A 405 -11.88 -17.88 -5.77
N GLU A 406 -11.16 -16.77 -5.61
CA GLU A 406 -9.70 -16.76 -5.64
C GLU A 406 -9.09 -15.85 -4.55
N PRO A 407 -8.16 -16.36 -3.74
CA PRO A 407 -7.21 -15.51 -3.03
C PRO A 407 -6.18 -14.95 -4.02
N VAL A 408 -5.76 -13.72 -3.78
CA VAL A 408 -4.71 -13.04 -4.54
C VAL A 408 -3.61 -12.64 -3.59
N ASN A 409 -2.40 -13.15 -3.82
CA ASN A 409 -1.21 -12.78 -3.07
C ASN A 409 -0.14 -12.27 -4.03
N THR A 410 -0.02 -10.95 -4.09
CA THR A 410 1.07 -10.24 -4.77
C THR A 410 1.73 -9.25 -3.80
N ALA A 411 1.80 -9.65 -2.51
CA ALA A 411 2.23 -8.79 -1.41
C ALA A 411 1.41 -7.49 -1.31
N CYS A 412 2.06 -6.31 -1.30
CA CYS A 412 1.40 -5.03 -1.08
C CYS A 412 0.41 -4.61 -2.19
N SER A 413 0.49 -5.20 -3.38
CA SER A 413 -0.44 -4.92 -4.49
C SER A 413 -1.68 -5.85 -4.50
N SER A 414 -1.77 -6.81 -3.57
CA SER A 414 -2.73 -7.92 -3.60
C SER A 414 -4.19 -7.49 -3.84
N SER A 415 -4.71 -6.54 -3.04
CA SER A 415 -6.10 -6.07 -3.19
C SER A 415 -6.36 -5.32 -4.50
N LEU A 416 -5.38 -4.58 -5.02
CA LEU A 416 -5.55 -3.87 -6.29
C LEU A 416 -5.50 -4.85 -7.48
N VAL A 417 -4.65 -5.87 -7.41
CA VAL A 417 -4.64 -7.00 -8.35
C VAL A 417 -5.95 -7.80 -8.27
N ALA A 418 -6.51 -7.98 -7.07
CA ALA A 418 -7.82 -8.63 -6.90
C ALA A 418 -8.95 -7.86 -7.59
N ILE A 419 -8.96 -6.53 -7.49
CA ILE A 419 -9.89 -5.67 -8.23
C ILE A 419 -9.68 -5.78 -9.74
N HIS A 420 -8.43 -5.77 -10.22
CA HIS A 420 -8.13 -5.99 -11.64
C HIS A 420 -8.67 -7.35 -12.13
N ARG A 421 -8.42 -8.45 -11.40
CA ARG A 421 -8.94 -9.77 -11.77
C ARG A 421 -10.46 -9.82 -11.79
N ALA A 422 -11.13 -9.15 -10.85
CA ALA A 422 -12.57 -9.04 -10.82
C ALA A 422 -13.13 -8.30 -12.04
N VAL A 423 -12.50 -7.18 -12.41
CA VAL A 423 -12.84 -6.42 -13.63
C VAL A 423 -12.69 -7.28 -14.88
N GLU A 424 -11.56 -7.99 -15.02
CA GLU A 424 -11.32 -8.88 -16.15
C GLU A 424 -12.27 -10.08 -16.19
N ALA A 425 -12.65 -10.63 -15.04
CA ALA A 425 -13.64 -11.71 -14.95
C ALA A 425 -15.03 -11.25 -15.41
N ILE A 426 -15.44 -10.03 -15.06
CA ILE A 426 -16.71 -9.45 -15.52
C ILE A 426 -16.67 -9.17 -17.02
N ARG A 427 -15.58 -8.58 -17.52
CA ARG A 427 -15.40 -8.24 -18.95
C ARG A 427 -15.35 -9.47 -19.84
N SER A 428 -14.71 -10.54 -19.38
CA SER A 428 -14.63 -11.81 -20.09
C SER A 428 -15.91 -12.65 -19.98
N GLY A 429 -16.92 -12.19 -19.22
CA GLY A 429 -18.19 -12.91 -19.03
C GLY A 429 -18.08 -14.15 -18.14
N LYS A 430 -17.00 -14.29 -17.35
CA LYS A 430 -16.86 -15.37 -16.36
C LYS A 430 -17.76 -15.16 -15.14
N CYS A 431 -18.13 -13.91 -14.88
CA CYS A 431 -19.12 -13.52 -13.88
C CYS A 431 -19.89 -12.27 -14.32
N ASP A 432 -21.08 -12.06 -13.76
CA ASP A 432 -21.88 -10.84 -14.01
C ASP A 432 -21.67 -9.76 -12.96
N MET A 433 -21.34 -10.20 -11.74
CA MET A 433 -20.94 -9.37 -10.61
C MET A 433 -19.70 -9.96 -9.97
N ALA A 434 -18.93 -9.14 -9.26
CA ALA A 434 -17.79 -9.62 -8.50
C ALA A 434 -17.64 -8.86 -7.19
N ILE A 435 -17.30 -9.60 -6.14
CA ILE A 435 -16.83 -9.06 -4.87
C ILE A 435 -15.31 -9.01 -4.93
N ALA A 436 -14.74 -7.83 -4.75
CA ALA A 436 -13.29 -7.62 -4.82
C ALA A 436 -12.80 -6.79 -3.63
N GLY A 437 -11.68 -7.16 -3.02
CA GLY A 437 -11.19 -6.44 -1.85
C GLY A 437 -9.88 -6.99 -1.29
N GLY A 438 -9.63 -6.71 -0.02
CA GLY A 438 -8.51 -7.29 0.71
C GLY A 438 -8.60 -7.07 2.21
N VAL A 439 -7.81 -7.86 2.93
CA VAL A 439 -7.76 -7.85 4.39
C VAL A 439 -6.34 -8.06 4.87
N ASN A 440 -5.94 -7.33 5.90
CA ASN A 440 -4.63 -7.46 6.55
C ASN A 440 -4.80 -7.30 8.06
N ILE A 441 -4.37 -8.30 8.84
CA ILE A 441 -4.46 -8.29 10.30
C ILE A 441 -3.11 -8.71 10.91
N LEU A 442 -2.70 -8.03 11.98
CA LEU A 442 -1.37 -8.15 12.57
C LEU A 442 -1.45 -8.85 13.92
N THR A 443 -1.11 -10.14 13.96
CA THR A 443 -1.20 -10.95 15.20
C THR A 443 0.11 -11.56 15.65
N SER A 444 1.20 -11.38 14.89
CA SER A 444 2.54 -11.90 15.20
C SER A 444 3.61 -10.83 15.05
N ARG A 445 4.61 -10.82 15.96
CA ARG A 445 5.80 -9.95 15.83
C ARG A 445 6.82 -10.48 14.83
N ALA A 446 6.72 -11.74 14.39
CA ALA A 446 7.72 -12.37 13.53
C ALA A 446 7.97 -11.55 12.25
N TYR A 447 6.89 -11.13 11.58
CA TYR A 447 7.01 -10.34 10.35
C TYR A 447 7.52 -8.91 10.60
N TYR A 448 7.18 -8.30 11.75
CA TYR A 448 7.75 -6.99 12.14
C TYR A 448 9.28 -7.05 12.21
N PHE A 449 9.82 -8.11 12.81
CA PHE A 449 11.26 -8.30 12.95
C PHE A 449 11.92 -8.53 11.59
N SER A 450 11.37 -9.43 10.78
CA SER A 450 11.91 -9.67 9.43
C SER A 450 11.86 -8.43 8.54
N ALA A 451 10.76 -7.66 8.58
CA ALA A 451 10.64 -6.43 7.80
C ALA A 451 11.57 -5.31 8.31
N SER A 452 11.78 -5.21 9.62
CA SER A 452 12.73 -4.28 10.23
C SER A 452 14.18 -4.61 9.85
N ASP A 453 14.56 -5.90 9.92
CA ASP A 453 15.88 -6.38 9.52
C ASP A 453 16.13 -6.17 8.02
N ALA A 454 15.09 -6.34 7.19
CA ALA A 454 15.11 -6.01 5.76
C ALA A 454 15.16 -4.50 5.47
N GLY A 455 15.05 -3.63 6.49
CA GLY A 455 15.11 -2.18 6.34
C GLY A 455 13.86 -1.54 5.74
N MET A 456 12.73 -2.24 5.75
CA MET A 456 11.46 -1.76 5.18
C MET A 456 10.70 -0.82 6.11
N LEU A 457 10.88 -0.96 7.42
CA LEU A 457 10.09 -0.25 8.43
C LEU A 457 10.71 1.08 8.87
N SER A 458 9.86 2.09 9.03
CA SER A 458 10.20 3.38 9.61
C SER A 458 10.52 3.24 11.09
N LYS A 459 11.67 3.78 11.51
CA LYS A 459 12.05 3.87 12.93
C LYS A 459 11.15 4.82 13.73
N ASP A 460 10.53 5.77 13.05
CA ASP A 460 9.61 6.74 13.66
C ASP A 460 8.16 6.21 13.66
N GLY A 461 7.93 5.06 13.03
CA GLY A 461 6.61 4.45 12.94
C GLY A 461 5.62 5.28 12.13
N ARG A 462 6.06 5.95 11.06
CA ARG A 462 5.20 6.77 10.19
C ARG A 462 5.57 6.63 8.73
N CYS A 463 4.57 6.50 7.87
CA CYS A 463 4.72 6.68 6.43
C CYS A 463 4.82 8.18 6.14
N LYS A 464 6.05 8.70 6.04
CA LYS A 464 6.33 10.12 5.74
C LYS A 464 6.42 10.33 4.22
N THR A 465 5.35 9.98 3.52
CA THR A 465 5.30 9.97 2.07
C THR A 465 5.64 11.34 1.48
N PHE A 466 6.56 11.34 0.51
CA PHE A 466 7.14 12.50 -0.17
C PHE A 466 8.01 13.43 0.68
N ASP A 467 8.13 13.18 1.98
CA ASP A 467 8.91 14.02 2.89
C ASP A 467 10.41 13.71 2.81
N SER A 468 11.25 14.71 3.03
CA SER A 468 12.72 14.60 3.08
C SER A 468 13.21 13.64 4.17
N LYS A 469 12.40 13.35 5.19
CA LYS A 469 12.71 12.40 6.27
C LYS A 469 12.10 11.02 6.05
N ALA A 470 11.53 10.74 4.87
CA ALA A 470 11.06 9.42 4.47
C ALA A 470 12.11 8.34 4.74
N ASN A 471 11.77 7.34 5.57
CA ASN A 471 12.74 6.34 6.05
C ASN A 471 12.13 4.92 6.19
N GLY A 472 11.04 4.64 5.49
CA GLY A 472 10.31 3.37 5.53
C GLY A 472 8.83 3.56 5.82
N TYR A 473 8.09 2.46 5.82
CA TYR A 473 6.66 2.46 6.13
C TYR A 473 6.38 1.97 7.56
N VAL A 474 5.18 2.21 8.07
CA VAL A 474 4.66 1.58 9.28
C VAL A 474 3.55 0.60 8.90
N ARG A 475 3.50 -0.58 9.52
CA ARG A 475 2.48 -1.59 9.20
C ARG A 475 1.09 -1.14 9.65
N GLY A 476 0.05 -1.66 9.01
CA GLY A 476 -1.33 -1.37 9.40
C GLY A 476 -2.29 -2.53 9.13
N GLU A 477 -3.39 -2.52 9.86
CA GLU A 477 -4.50 -3.44 9.75
C GLU A 477 -5.65 -2.78 9.00
N GLY A 478 -6.42 -3.57 8.26
CA GLY A 478 -7.61 -3.06 7.60
C GLY A 478 -8.29 -4.11 6.75
N CYS A 479 -9.56 -3.86 6.45
CA CYS A 479 -10.40 -4.72 5.64
C CYS A 479 -11.29 -3.85 4.76
N GLY A 480 -11.43 -4.21 3.49
CA GLY A 480 -12.34 -3.51 2.58
C GLY A 480 -12.80 -4.40 1.43
N ALA A 481 -14.01 -4.17 0.95
CA ALA A 481 -14.59 -4.86 -0.19
C ALA A 481 -15.46 -3.94 -1.04
N LEU A 482 -15.53 -4.25 -2.34
CA LEU A 482 -16.36 -3.61 -3.36
C LEU A 482 -17.27 -4.67 -3.98
N LEU A 483 -18.50 -4.28 -4.30
CA LEU A 483 -19.36 -5.02 -5.22
C LEU A 483 -19.31 -4.34 -6.59
N LEU A 484 -18.88 -5.09 -7.59
CA LEU A 484 -18.60 -4.62 -8.95
C LEU A 484 -19.60 -5.21 -9.93
N LYS A 485 -19.99 -4.39 -10.92
CA LYS A 485 -20.95 -4.77 -11.95
C LYS A 485 -20.71 -3.98 -13.23
N ARG A 486 -21.09 -4.54 -14.39
CA ARG A 486 -21.09 -3.78 -15.65
C ARG A 486 -21.92 -2.51 -15.52
N LEU A 487 -21.42 -1.37 -15.98
CA LEU A 487 -22.08 -0.07 -15.83
C LEU A 487 -23.51 -0.09 -16.42
N SER A 488 -23.69 -0.65 -17.62
CA SER A 488 -25.03 -0.72 -18.24
C SER A 488 -26.02 -1.52 -17.39
N SER A 489 -25.55 -2.58 -16.74
CA SER A 489 -26.37 -3.43 -15.87
C SER A 489 -26.68 -2.73 -14.55
N ALA A 490 -25.72 -1.98 -13.99
CA ALA A 490 -25.92 -1.18 -12.80
C ALA A 490 -26.97 -0.06 -13.02
N GLU A 491 -26.91 0.62 -14.17
CA GLU A 491 -27.87 1.65 -14.54
C GLU A 491 -29.27 1.08 -14.79
N ASN A 492 -29.36 -0.06 -15.49
CA ASN A 492 -30.63 -0.74 -15.76
C ASN A 492 -31.32 -1.22 -14.48
N ASP A 493 -30.55 -1.70 -13.52
CA ASP A 493 -31.08 -2.22 -12.26
C ASP A 493 -31.34 -1.12 -11.22
N GLY A 494 -30.94 0.13 -11.50
CA GLY A 494 -31.15 1.27 -10.61
C GLY A 494 -30.23 1.25 -9.40
N ASP A 495 -29.01 0.74 -9.56
CA ASP A 495 -28.04 0.63 -8.48
C ASP A 495 -27.48 2.00 -8.06
N ASN A 496 -27.07 2.12 -6.80
CA ASN A 496 -26.24 3.22 -6.35
C ASN A 496 -24.84 3.04 -6.96
N ILE A 497 -24.25 4.08 -7.56
CA ILE A 497 -22.91 3.98 -8.19
C ILE A 497 -21.99 4.99 -7.52
N TYR A 498 -20.98 4.49 -6.82
CA TYR A 498 -19.96 5.33 -6.15
C TYR A 498 -18.96 5.94 -7.13
N GLY A 499 -18.66 5.21 -8.20
CA GLY A 499 -17.70 5.58 -9.23
C GLY A 499 -17.58 4.47 -10.27
N ILE A 500 -16.86 4.77 -11.34
CA ILE A 500 -16.66 3.88 -12.48
C ILE A 500 -15.18 3.55 -12.62
N ILE A 501 -14.85 2.27 -12.70
CA ILE A 501 -13.53 1.78 -13.11
C ILE A 501 -13.49 1.76 -14.63
N ARG A 502 -12.67 2.63 -15.23
CA ARG A 502 -12.54 2.81 -16.68
C ARG A 502 -11.47 1.92 -17.28
N GLY A 503 -10.36 1.76 -16.59
CA GLY A 503 -9.24 0.94 -17.02
C GLY A 503 -8.43 0.44 -15.84
N THR A 504 -7.76 -0.67 -16.05
CA THR A 504 -6.92 -1.34 -15.06
C THR A 504 -5.72 -1.94 -15.77
N ALA A 505 -4.57 -2.05 -15.10
CA ALA A 505 -3.42 -2.78 -15.61
C ALA A 505 -2.66 -3.45 -14.47
N VAL A 506 -1.97 -4.55 -14.79
CA VAL A 506 -1.06 -5.26 -13.90
C VAL A 506 0.18 -5.67 -14.69
N ASN A 507 1.37 -5.40 -14.15
CA ASN A 507 2.63 -5.85 -14.75
C ASN A 507 3.66 -6.24 -13.68
N HIS A 508 4.91 -6.50 -14.12
CA HIS A 508 6.03 -6.78 -13.22
C HIS A 508 7.20 -5.84 -13.50
N GLY A 509 7.93 -5.45 -12.45
CA GLY A 509 9.12 -4.61 -12.52
C GLY A 509 10.33 -5.20 -13.28
N GLY A 510 10.21 -6.41 -13.84
CA GLY A 510 11.32 -7.09 -14.51
C GLY A 510 12.58 -7.22 -13.65
N ARG A 511 13.74 -7.05 -14.28
CA ARG A 511 15.05 -7.08 -13.61
C ARG A 511 15.46 -5.67 -13.18
N THR A 512 15.61 -5.47 -11.88
CA THR A 512 16.12 -4.23 -11.26
C THR A 512 17.39 -4.53 -10.44
N SER A 513 17.94 -3.53 -9.75
CA SER A 513 19.16 -3.69 -8.92
C SER A 513 19.03 -4.69 -7.76
N SER A 514 17.80 -4.99 -7.31
CA SER A 514 17.51 -6.03 -6.31
C SER A 514 16.07 -6.51 -6.47
N LEU A 515 15.73 -7.69 -5.94
CA LEU A 515 14.36 -8.23 -6.01
C LEU A 515 13.29 -7.23 -5.51
N THR A 516 13.64 -6.41 -4.52
CA THR A 516 12.73 -5.47 -3.87
C THR A 516 12.85 -4.03 -4.36
N ALA A 517 13.71 -3.77 -5.35
CA ALA A 517 13.87 -2.45 -5.94
C ALA A 517 12.74 -2.19 -6.97
N PRO A 518 12.00 -1.07 -6.84
CA PRO A 518 11.00 -0.68 -7.84
C PRO A 518 11.64 -0.22 -9.16
N SER A 519 10.84 -0.19 -10.23
CA SER A 519 11.23 0.32 -11.56
C SER A 519 10.27 1.42 -12.01
N ALA A 520 10.80 2.62 -12.24
CA ALA A 520 10.06 3.76 -12.78
C ALA A 520 9.55 3.47 -14.20
N GLY A 521 10.33 2.80 -15.05
CA GLY A 521 9.97 2.39 -16.40
C GLY A 521 8.81 1.40 -16.41
N ALA A 522 8.88 0.32 -15.62
CA ALA A 522 7.77 -0.63 -15.52
C ALA A 522 6.51 0.01 -14.94
N GLN A 523 6.65 0.91 -13.95
CA GLN A 523 5.52 1.71 -13.46
C GLN A 523 4.98 2.63 -14.56
N ALA A 524 5.83 3.24 -15.38
CA ALA A 524 5.38 4.09 -16.47
C ALA A 524 4.56 3.30 -17.51
N ASP A 525 5.06 2.14 -17.93
CA ASP A 525 4.37 1.25 -18.88
C ASP A 525 3.00 0.79 -18.35
N LEU A 526 2.94 0.45 -17.05
CA LEU A 526 1.70 0.11 -16.36
C LEU A 526 0.66 1.23 -16.45
N LEU A 527 1.06 2.47 -16.16
CA LEU A 527 0.17 3.62 -16.22
C LEU A 527 -0.28 3.88 -17.66
N ILE A 528 0.66 3.83 -18.62
CA ILE A 528 0.35 4.02 -20.05
C ILE A 528 -0.72 3.00 -20.50
N GLU A 529 -0.59 1.74 -20.10
CA GLU A 529 -1.55 0.68 -20.40
C GLU A 529 -2.92 0.94 -19.75
N ALA A 530 -2.95 1.27 -18.45
CA ALA A 530 -4.19 1.54 -17.72
C ALA A 530 -4.96 2.74 -18.30
N TYR A 531 -4.27 3.83 -18.64
CA TYR A 531 -4.91 5.01 -19.24
C TYR A 531 -5.29 4.79 -20.71
N SER A 532 -4.53 4.00 -21.45
CA SER A 532 -4.88 3.63 -22.84
C SER A 532 -6.14 2.75 -22.87
N SER A 533 -6.25 1.74 -22.01
CA SER A 533 -7.45 0.90 -21.89
C SER A 533 -8.66 1.69 -21.39
N ALA A 534 -8.46 2.64 -20.47
CA ALA A 534 -9.51 3.54 -19.99
C ALA A 534 -10.08 4.48 -21.06
N GLN A 535 -9.33 4.70 -22.16
CA GLN A 535 -9.62 5.69 -23.19
C GLN A 535 -9.88 7.10 -22.63
N VAL A 536 -9.22 7.43 -21.52
CA VAL A 536 -9.35 8.72 -20.84
C VAL A 536 -8.34 9.71 -21.41
N ASP A 537 -8.75 10.98 -21.50
CA ASP A 537 -7.84 12.08 -21.82
C ASP A 537 -6.96 12.40 -20.60
N PRO A 538 -5.63 12.27 -20.67
CA PRO A 538 -4.76 12.47 -19.52
C PRO A 538 -4.86 13.88 -18.93
N THR A 539 -5.29 14.90 -19.68
CA THR A 539 -5.48 16.28 -19.17
C THR A 539 -6.70 16.43 -18.26
N THR A 540 -7.54 15.41 -18.17
CA THR A 540 -8.75 15.43 -17.32
C THR A 540 -8.55 14.71 -15.99
N VAL A 541 -7.42 14.03 -15.84
CA VAL A 541 -7.01 13.42 -14.57
C VAL A 541 -6.61 14.55 -13.63
N THR A 542 -7.09 14.52 -12.40
CA THR A 542 -6.82 15.60 -11.42
C THR A 542 -6.30 15.09 -10.08
N TYR A 543 -6.24 13.78 -9.89
CA TYR A 543 -5.72 13.18 -8.68
C TYR A 543 -5.06 11.82 -8.93
N ILE A 544 -3.99 11.51 -8.23
CA ILE A 544 -3.42 10.17 -8.14
C ILE A 544 -3.25 9.84 -6.65
N GLU A 545 -3.92 8.77 -6.22
CA GLU A 545 -3.60 8.06 -4.98
C GLU A 545 -2.39 7.17 -5.25
N THR A 546 -1.23 7.58 -4.76
CA THR A 546 0.03 6.89 -5.00
C THR A 546 0.18 5.66 -4.11
N HIS A 547 1.08 4.75 -4.48
CA HIS A 547 1.51 3.71 -3.56
C HIS A 547 2.20 4.33 -2.35
N GLY A 548 3.15 5.25 -2.56
CA GLY A 548 3.59 6.25 -1.59
C GLY A 548 3.85 5.70 -0.19
N THR A 549 4.86 4.84 -0.05
CA THR A 549 5.19 4.15 1.20
C THR A 549 6.02 4.98 2.19
N GLY A 550 6.49 6.18 1.82
CA GLY A 550 7.36 6.97 2.69
C GLY A 550 8.78 6.42 2.73
N THR A 551 9.23 5.89 1.61
CA THR A 551 10.61 5.39 1.44
C THR A 551 11.46 6.43 0.73
N GLU A 552 12.70 6.62 1.20
CA GLU A 552 13.61 7.66 0.71
C GLU A 552 13.78 7.66 -0.82
N LEU A 553 13.86 6.47 -1.43
CA LEU A 553 14.07 6.30 -2.87
C LEU A 553 12.85 5.78 -3.63
N GLY A 554 11.96 5.03 -2.98
CA GLY A 554 10.76 4.52 -3.64
C GLY A 554 9.77 5.62 -4.02
N ASP A 555 9.62 6.64 -3.17
CA ASP A 555 8.73 7.77 -3.47
C ASP A 555 9.24 8.56 -4.70
N PRO A 556 10.52 8.97 -4.80
CA PRO A 556 11.07 9.52 -6.05
C PRO A 556 10.91 8.62 -7.28
N ILE A 557 11.11 7.30 -7.15
CA ILE A 557 10.95 6.36 -8.28
C ILE A 557 9.51 6.35 -8.79
N GLU A 558 8.53 6.37 -7.90
CA GLU A 558 7.12 6.46 -8.27
C GLU A 558 6.78 7.77 -9.00
N ILE A 559 7.32 8.90 -8.52
CA ILE A 559 7.15 10.20 -9.20
C ILE A 559 7.77 10.19 -10.59
N GLU A 560 8.95 9.61 -10.76
CA GLU A 560 9.59 9.49 -12.08
C GLU A 560 8.79 8.57 -13.01
N GLY A 561 8.20 7.48 -12.50
CA GLY A 561 7.28 6.63 -13.26
C GLY A 561 6.04 7.39 -13.74
N LEU A 562 5.43 8.18 -12.85
CA LEU A 562 4.31 9.07 -13.17
C LEU A 562 4.65 10.10 -14.25
N LYS A 563 5.80 10.78 -14.12
CA LYS A 563 6.28 11.76 -15.12
C LYS A 563 6.52 11.11 -16.47
N LYS A 564 7.23 9.99 -16.52
CA LYS A 564 7.47 9.23 -17.76
C LYS A 564 6.15 8.84 -18.44
N ALA A 565 5.20 8.29 -17.68
CA ALA A 565 3.89 7.89 -18.21
C ALA A 565 3.08 9.07 -18.76
N PHE A 566 2.93 10.15 -17.99
CA PHE A 566 2.10 11.28 -18.40
C PHE A 566 2.74 12.07 -19.55
N ASN A 567 4.06 12.20 -19.59
CA ASN A 567 4.75 12.76 -20.76
C ASN A 567 4.41 11.98 -22.04
N GLU A 568 4.47 10.65 -21.96
CA GLU A 568 4.14 9.78 -23.10
C GLU A 568 2.65 9.84 -23.47
N LEU A 569 1.75 9.84 -22.50
CA LEU A 569 0.30 9.94 -22.72
C LEU A 569 -0.08 11.28 -23.36
N TYR A 570 0.52 12.39 -22.92
CA TYR A 570 0.31 13.71 -23.53
C TYR A 570 0.84 13.73 -24.97
N ARG A 571 2.05 13.22 -25.18
CA ARG A 571 2.67 13.12 -26.51
C ARG A 571 1.82 12.28 -27.48
N ARG A 572 1.30 11.13 -27.06
CA ARG A 572 0.40 10.27 -27.86
C ARG A 572 -0.89 10.99 -28.26
N ARG A 573 -1.35 11.96 -27.47
CA ARG A 573 -2.52 12.80 -27.74
C ARG A 573 -2.19 14.09 -28.47
N GLY A 574 -0.92 14.33 -28.83
CA GLY A 574 -0.49 15.59 -29.46
C GLY A 574 -0.64 16.81 -28.55
N LYS A 575 -0.68 16.61 -27.23
CA LYS A 575 -0.82 17.67 -26.23
C LYS A 575 0.51 17.97 -25.56
N THR A 576 0.68 19.20 -25.12
CA THR A 576 1.81 19.63 -24.28
C THR A 576 1.38 19.75 -22.83
N ILE A 577 2.30 19.49 -21.91
CA ILE A 577 2.06 19.75 -20.49
C ILE A 577 2.05 21.27 -20.31
N GLY A 578 0.97 21.78 -19.72
CA GLY A 578 0.82 23.21 -19.45
C GLY A 578 1.81 23.71 -18.40
N THR A 579 1.87 25.03 -18.22
CA THR A 579 2.76 25.66 -17.24
C THR A 579 2.30 25.47 -15.79
N GLU A 580 1.01 25.18 -15.57
CA GLU A 580 0.44 24.95 -14.24
C GLU A 580 0.14 23.47 -13.99
N ALA A 581 0.59 22.98 -12.82
CA ALA A 581 0.28 21.63 -12.35
C ALA A 581 -1.19 21.53 -11.93
N HIS A 582 -1.87 20.46 -12.34
CA HIS A 582 -3.31 20.24 -12.11
C HIS A 582 -3.62 18.84 -11.57
N ILE A 583 -2.64 17.95 -11.46
CA ILE A 583 -2.79 16.60 -10.93
C ILE A 583 -2.25 16.55 -9.50
N ALA A 584 -3.16 16.46 -8.54
CA ALA A 584 -2.80 16.30 -7.14
C ALA A 584 -2.23 14.89 -6.86
N LEU A 585 -1.22 14.80 -6.00
CA LEU A 585 -0.66 13.55 -5.50
C LEU A 585 -0.88 13.42 -3.99
N GLY A 586 -1.38 12.27 -3.55
CA GLY A 586 -1.59 11.94 -2.15
C GLY A 586 -1.42 10.45 -1.84
N SER A 587 -1.28 10.12 -0.56
CA SER A 587 -1.24 8.75 -0.08
C SER A 587 -1.97 8.61 1.26
N VAL A 588 -2.98 7.74 1.29
CA VAL A 588 -3.75 7.39 2.48
C VAL A 588 -2.88 6.78 3.58
N LYS A 589 -1.73 6.18 3.19
CA LYS A 589 -0.79 5.53 4.13
C LYS A 589 -0.21 6.50 5.13
N THR A 590 -0.18 7.79 4.82
CA THR A 590 0.26 8.83 5.75
C THR A 590 -0.60 8.87 7.01
N SER A 591 -1.89 8.51 6.91
CA SER A 591 -2.84 8.51 8.03
C SER A 591 -3.02 7.14 8.69
N ILE A 592 -3.08 6.05 7.91
CA ILE A 592 -3.43 4.71 8.42
C ILE A 592 -2.26 3.71 8.45
N GLY A 593 -1.07 4.13 8.03
CA GLY A 593 0.03 3.21 7.78
C GLY A 593 -0.18 2.38 6.51
N HIS A 594 0.71 1.43 6.28
CA HIS A 594 0.65 0.53 5.14
C HIS A 594 -0.14 -0.74 5.49
N LEU A 595 -1.35 -0.82 4.95
CA LEU A 595 -2.25 -1.97 5.11
C LEU A 595 -1.86 -3.23 4.30
N GLU A 596 -0.59 -3.30 3.85
CA GLU A 596 -0.01 -4.41 3.08
C GLU A 596 -0.95 -4.97 2.00
N SER A 597 -1.48 -6.18 2.17
CA SER A 597 -2.37 -6.83 1.20
C SER A 597 -3.70 -6.08 0.99
N ALA A 598 -4.16 -5.30 1.98
CA ALA A 598 -5.34 -4.43 1.91
C ALA A 598 -5.02 -2.96 1.53
N ALA A 599 -3.77 -2.63 1.18
CA ALA A 599 -3.39 -1.24 0.88
C ALA A 599 -4.05 -0.68 -0.39
N GLY A 600 -4.20 -1.51 -1.43
CA GLY A 600 -4.83 -1.11 -2.68
C GLY A 600 -6.30 -0.74 -2.50
N ILE A 601 -7.07 -1.59 -1.81
CA ILE A 601 -8.48 -1.33 -1.54
C ILE A 601 -8.69 -0.09 -0.65
N ALA A 602 -7.80 0.17 0.31
CA ALA A 602 -7.85 1.40 1.11
C ALA A 602 -7.68 2.66 0.26
N GLY A 603 -6.76 2.64 -0.72
CA GLY A 603 -6.60 3.73 -1.69
C GLY A 603 -7.82 3.93 -2.59
N VAL A 604 -8.44 2.85 -3.07
CA VAL A 604 -9.66 2.92 -3.88
C VAL A 604 -10.83 3.50 -3.08
N ILE A 605 -11.03 3.03 -1.85
CA ILE A 605 -12.06 3.55 -0.94
C ILE A 605 -11.83 5.04 -0.66
N ASN A 606 -10.58 5.46 -0.42
CA ASN A 606 -10.24 6.87 -0.26
C ASN A 606 -10.68 7.71 -1.47
N VAL A 607 -10.33 7.27 -2.69
CA VAL A 607 -10.72 7.96 -3.93
C VAL A 607 -12.24 8.04 -4.09
N LEU A 608 -12.97 6.94 -3.85
CA LEU A 608 -14.43 6.93 -3.98
C LEU A 608 -15.11 7.85 -2.95
N LEU A 609 -14.62 7.89 -1.71
CA LEU A 609 -15.10 8.81 -0.69
C LEU A 609 -14.74 10.26 -1.04
N ALA A 610 -13.55 10.51 -1.61
CA ALA A 610 -13.13 11.82 -2.09
C ALA A 610 -14.00 12.31 -3.26
N MET A 611 -14.43 11.44 -4.17
CA MET A 611 -15.39 11.77 -5.23
C MET A 611 -16.75 12.11 -4.64
N LYS A 612 -17.29 11.25 -3.76
CA LYS A 612 -18.58 11.46 -3.07
C LYS A 612 -18.65 12.81 -2.37
N ASN A 613 -17.57 13.19 -1.68
CA ASN A 613 -17.50 14.40 -0.87
C ASN A 613 -16.87 15.60 -1.59
N LYS A 614 -16.33 15.40 -2.80
CA LYS A 614 -15.64 16.41 -3.62
C LYS A 614 -14.48 17.09 -2.88
N VAL A 615 -13.77 16.37 -2.03
CA VAL A 615 -12.64 16.87 -1.22
C VAL A 615 -11.50 15.86 -1.28
N LEU A 616 -10.26 16.33 -1.43
CA LEU A 616 -9.05 15.52 -1.33
C LEU A 616 -8.43 15.68 0.07
N PRO A 617 -8.11 14.58 0.80
CA PRO A 617 -7.37 14.66 2.06
C PRO A 617 -5.90 15.04 1.84
N GLY A 618 -5.27 15.66 2.84
CA GLY A 618 -3.86 16.07 2.77
C GLY A 618 -2.89 14.99 3.23
N ASN A 619 -1.61 15.08 2.82
CA ASN A 619 -0.54 14.22 3.33
C ASN A 619 -0.09 14.72 4.72
N ILE A 620 -0.53 14.08 5.80
CA ILE A 620 -0.40 14.63 7.17
C ILE A 620 1.04 14.72 7.70
N ASN A 621 1.98 13.98 7.10
CA ASN A 621 3.38 13.92 7.51
C ASN A 621 4.32 14.70 6.57
N LEU A 622 3.80 15.42 5.58
CA LEU A 622 4.59 16.16 4.61
C LEU A 622 4.92 17.57 5.12
N GLN A 623 6.16 17.77 5.54
CA GLN A 623 6.69 19.07 5.99
C GLN A 623 7.63 19.66 4.94
N ASP A 624 8.68 18.91 4.60
CA ASP A 624 9.72 19.32 3.67
C ASP A 624 9.79 18.30 2.53
N VAL A 625 9.65 18.75 1.28
CA VAL A 625 9.64 17.84 0.12
C VAL A 625 11.01 17.18 -0.03
N ASN A 626 11.02 15.87 -0.29
CA ASN A 626 12.23 15.12 -0.58
C ASN A 626 12.99 15.76 -1.78
N PRO A 627 14.29 16.09 -1.64
CA PRO A 627 15.04 16.79 -2.67
C PRO A 627 15.21 16.00 -3.99
N TYR A 628 14.95 14.69 -3.97
CA TYR A 628 14.94 13.85 -5.17
C TYR A 628 13.61 13.88 -5.92
N ILE A 629 12.58 14.52 -5.37
CA ILE A 629 11.29 14.74 -6.03
C ILE A 629 11.31 16.10 -6.72
N ARG A 630 11.26 16.09 -8.05
CA ARG A 630 11.25 17.30 -8.89
C ARG A 630 10.00 17.33 -9.76
N LEU A 631 9.15 18.30 -9.48
CA LEU A 631 7.81 18.43 -10.07
C LEU A 631 7.71 19.59 -11.06
N GLU A 632 8.73 20.45 -11.13
CA GLU A 632 8.81 21.56 -12.07
C GLU A 632 8.70 21.04 -13.52
N GLY A 633 7.82 21.67 -14.30
CA GLY A 633 7.55 21.25 -15.68
C GLY A 633 6.72 19.95 -15.82
N SER A 634 6.21 19.40 -14.72
CA SER A 634 5.30 18.25 -14.72
C SER A 634 3.86 18.69 -14.41
N PRO A 635 2.84 17.88 -14.74
CA PRO A 635 1.45 18.21 -14.41
C PRO A 635 1.12 18.00 -12.93
N PHE A 636 2.08 17.57 -12.09
CA PHE A 636 1.84 17.06 -10.75
C PHE A 636 2.17 18.07 -9.64
N TYR A 637 1.42 18.01 -8.54
CA TYR A 637 1.72 18.73 -7.30
C TYR A 637 1.34 17.90 -6.06
N LEU A 638 2.00 18.15 -4.93
CA LEU A 638 1.77 17.39 -3.69
C LEU A 638 0.67 18.04 -2.83
N LEU A 639 -0.25 17.24 -2.28
CA LEU A 639 -1.26 17.70 -1.34
C LEU A 639 -0.65 17.90 0.07
N LYS A 640 -0.44 19.16 0.47
CA LYS A 640 0.00 19.51 1.84
C LYS A 640 -1.13 19.55 2.87
N GLY A 641 -2.36 19.70 2.42
CA GLY A 641 -3.54 19.81 3.28
C GLY A 641 -4.81 19.48 2.51
N LYS A 642 -5.94 19.39 3.22
CA LYS A 642 -7.23 19.11 2.58
C LYS A 642 -7.56 20.17 1.54
N THR A 643 -8.01 19.73 0.37
CA THR A 643 -8.26 20.61 -0.79
C THR A 643 -9.61 20.31 -1.39
N GLN A 644 -10.37 21.35 -1.76
CA GLN A 644 -11.62 21.15 -2.51
C GLN A 644 -11.28 20.53 -3.87
N TRP A 645 -11.84 19.35 -4.16
CA TRP A 645 -11.67 18.71 -5.45
C TRP A 645 -12.64 19.35 -6.44
N LYS A 646 -12.18 20.36 -7.17
CA LYS A 646 -13.00 21.04 -8.19
C LYS A 646 -13.08 20.16 -9.45
N ALA A 647 -14.25 20.10 -10.07
CA ALA A 647 -14.38 19.51 -11.40
C ALA A 647 -13.74 20.47 -12.41
N LEU A 648 -13.10 19.90 -13.43
CA LEU A 648 -12.70 20.68 -14.60
C LEU A 648 -13.95 21.01 -15.42
N THR A 649 -13.85 22.00 -16.30
CA THR A 649 -14.87 22.30 -17.30
C THR A 649 -14.28 22.09 -18.68
N ASP A 650 -15.10 21.61 -19.62
CA ASP A 650 -14.71 21.52 -21.02
C ASP A 650 -14.87 22.88 -21.74
N ASP A 651 -14.58 22.91 -23.05
CA ASP A 651 -14.69 24.12 -23.88
C ASP A 651 -16.12 24.67 -23.98
N MET A 652 -17.12 23.83 -23.68
CA MET A 652 -18.54 24.20 -23.65
C MET A 652 -18.99 24.64 -22.26
N ASN A 653 -18.06 24.73 -21.30
CA ASN A 653 -18.26 25.07 -19.90
C ASN A 653 -19.12 24.03 -19.13
N ASP A 654 -19.17 22.79 -19.64
CA ASP A 654 -19.81 21.67 -18.96
C ASP A 654 -18.82 20.98 -18.01
N PRO A 655 -19.27 20.51 -16.83
CA PRO A 655 -18.39 19.87 -15.86
C PRO A 655 -17.89 18.52 -16.37
N VAL A 656 -16.57 18.38 -16.46
CA VAL A 656 -15.89 17.11 -16.73
C VAL A 656 -15.88 16.27 -15.45
N PRO A 657 -16.27 14.98 -15.50
CA PRO A 657 -16.20 14.10 -14.34
C PRO A 657 -14.80 14.05 -13.73
N ARG A 658 -14.72 14.08 -12.39
CA ARG A 658 -13.44 13.90 -11.70
C ARG A 658 -12.85 12.54 -12.05
N ARG A 659 -11.57 12.53 -12.39
CA ARG A 659 -10.81 11.31 -12.73
C ARG A 659 -9.60 11.19 -11.84
N ALA A 660 -9.37 9.99 -11.33
CA ALA A 660 -8.24 9.67 -10.48
C ALA A 660 -7.57 8.35 -10.86
N GLY A 661 -6.27 8.26 -10.59
CA GLY A 661 -5.52 7.00 -10.62
C GLY A 661 -5.29 6.45 -9.21
N VAL A 662 -5.22 5.13 -9.07
CA VAL A 662 -4.80 4.46 -7.82
C VAL A 662 -3.67 3.49 -8.14
N SER A 663 -2.51 3.66 -7.51
CA SER A 663 -1.34 2.79 -7.67
C SER A 663 -1.12 1.89 -6.46
N SER A 664 -0.74 0.63 -6.69
CA SER A 664 -0.20 -0.22 -5.62
C SER A 664 0.88 -1.16 -6.14
N PHE A 665 2.01 -1.23 -5.45
CA PHE A 665 3.20 -1.95 -5.87
C PHE A 665 3.62 -2.97 -4.82
N GLY A 666 3.73 -4.24 -5.22
CA GLY A 666 4.23 -5.31 -4.37
C GLY A 666 5.75 -5.27 -4.30
N PHE A 667 6.34 -5.50 -3.12
CA PHE A 667 7.79 -5.55 -2.97
C PHE A 667 8.46 -6.66 -3.79
N GLY A 668 7.71 -7.65 -4.28
CA GLY A 668 8.21 -8.65 -5.21
C GLY A 668 8.29 -8.19 -6.68
N GLY A 669 7.82 -6.98 -7.00
CA GLY A 669 7.83 -6.40 -8.34
C GLY A 669 6.47 -6.37 -9.05
N ALA A 670 5.43 -7.00 -8.50
CA ALA A 670 4.09 -6.99 -9.07
C ALA A 670 3.39 -5.63 -8.88
N ASN A 671 3.11 -4.92 -9.96
CA ASN A 671 2.51 -3.59 -9.94
C ASN A 671 1.07 -3.62 -10.43
N ALA A 672 0.21 -2.77 -9.87
CA ALA A 672 -1.17 -2.59 -10.32
C ALA A 672 -1.55 -1.11 -10.35
N HIS A 673 -2.38 -0.72 -11.32
CA HIS A 673 -2.94 0.62 -11.41
C HIS A 673 -4.41 0.58 -11.86
N LEU A 674 -5.25 1.42 -11.26
CA LEU A 674 -6.67 1.59 -11.65
C LEU A 674 -6.94 3.04 -12.04
N VAL A 675 -7.78 3.23 -13.07
CA VAL A 675 -8.32 4.53 -13.47
C VAL A 675 -9.79 4.59 -13.08
N VAL A 676 -10.13 5.51 -12.18
CA VAL A 676 -11.47 5.69 -11.60
C VAL A 676 -12.06 7.03 -12.05
N GLU A 677 -13.35 7.06 -12.37
CA GLU A 677 -14.10 8.24 -12.77
C GLU A 677 -15.35 8.43 -11.90
N GLU A 678 -15.66 9.69 -11.58
CA GLU A 678 -16.89 10.10 -10.91
C GLU A 678 -18.12 9.76 -11.76
N TYR A 679 -19.12 9.10 -11.16
CA TYR A 679 -20.40 8.86 -11.83
C TYR A 679 -21.27 10.12 -11.80
N GLY A 680 -21.75 10.57 -12.96
CA GLY A 680 -22.51 11.80 -13.11
C GLY A 680 -23.87 11.75 -12.39
N MET A 681 -24.10 12.68 -11.45
CA MET A 681 -25.39 12.87 -10.79
C MET A 681 -26.36 13.67 -11.68
N ASN A 682 -26.91 13.06 -12.72
CA ASN A 682 -28.18 13.54 -13.28
C ASN A 682 -29.33 13.11 -12.35
N ARG A 683 -29.40 13.72 -11.16
CA ARG A 683 -30.57 13.61 -10.27
C ARG A 683 -31.67 14.49 -10.86
N ARG A 684 -32.58 13.88 -11.63
CA ARG A 684 -33.91 14.49 -11.80
C ARG A 684 -34.53 14.55 -10.40
N LYS A 685 -34.72 15.76 -9.87
CA LYS A 685 -35.61 15.96 -8.73
C LYS A 685 -36.99 15.53 -9.19
N ASN A 686 -37.43 14.35 -8.76
CA ASN A 686 -38.83 14.01 -8.85
C ASN A 686 -39.54 14.80 -7.75
N ASP A 687 -40.69 15.39 -8.06
CA ASP A 687 -41.51 15.98 -7.01
C ASP A 687 -41.76 14.91 -5.95
N ALA A 688 -41.16 15.12 -4.78
CA ALA A 688 -41.38 14.30 -3.61
C ALA A 688 -42.79 14.64 -3.13
N GLY A 689 -43.79 13.93 -3.65
CA GLY A 689 -45.10 13.93 -3.01
C GLY A 689 -44.93 13.47 -1.57
N ASN A 690 -45.63 14.11 -0.63
CA ASN A 690 -45.68 13.77 0.80
C ASN A 690 -46.40 12.42 1.06
N ASN A 691 -46.22 11.45 0.18
CA ASN A 691 -46.92 10.18 0.24
C ASN A 691 -46.27 9.29 1.30
N PRO A 692 -47.04 8.82 2.30
CA PRO A 692 -46.53 7.93 3.33
C PRO A 692 -45.84 6.69 2.73
N GLN A 693 -44.77 6.25 3.38
CA GLN A 693 -43.97 5.08 3.01
C GLN A 693 -43.90 4.10 4.18
N VAL A 694 -43.85 2.80 3.88
CA VAL A 694 -43.61 1.75 4.87
C VAL A 694 -42.12 1.45 4.92
N VAL A 695 -41.44 1.90 5.98
CA VAL A 695 -40.04 1.56 6.23
C VAL A 695 -39.99 0.30 7.09
N VAL A 696 -39.13 -0.65 6.72
CA VAL A 696 -39.03 -1.96 7.36
C VAL A 696 -37.61 -2.25 7.83
N LEU A 697 -37.46 -2.85 9.00
CA LEU A 697 -36.19 -3.30 9.58
C LEU A 697 -36.34 -4.69 10.17
N SER A 698 -35.34 -5.53 10.01
CA SER A 698 -35.34 -6.85 10.65
C SER A 698 -33.95 -7.29 11.08
N ALA A 699 -33.90 -8.10 12.14
CA ALA A 699 -32.66 -8.67 12.64
C ALA A 699 -32.87 -10.07 13.24
N LYS A 700 -31.76 -10.76 13.56
CA LYS A 700 -31.80 -12.10 14.16
C LYS A 700 -32.42 -12.10 15.57
N ASN A 701 -32.24 -11.02 16.33
CA ASN A 701 -32.73 -10.87 17.70
C ASN A 701 -33.11 -9.41 18.03
N LYS A 702 -33.73 -9.18 19.20
CA LYS A 702 -34.23 -7.87 19.63
C LYS A 702 -33.11 -6.84 19.80
N ASP A 703 -31.97 -7.23 20.37
CA ASP A 703 -30.85 -6.33 20.61
C ASP A 703 -30.24 -5.83 19.30
N ARG A 704 -30.08 -6.72 18.32
CA ARG A 704 -29.62 -6.36 16.98
C ARG A 704 -30.61 -5.47 16.24
N LEU A 705 -31.92 -5.72 16.38
CA LEU A 705 -32.94 -4.85 15.80
C LEU A 705 -32.92 -3.45 16.42
N LYS A 706 -32.70 -3.35 17.73
CA LYS A 706 -32.55 -2.06 18.42
C LYS A 706 -31.31 -1.31 17.92
N SER A 707 -30.14 -1.94 17.88
CA SER A 707 -28.93 -1.33 17.31
C SER A 707 -29.15 -0.90 15.85
N TYR A 708 -29.87 -1.71 15.07
CA TYR A 708 -30.14 -1.37 13.68
C TYR A 708 -31.08 -0.16 13.55
N ALA A 709 -32.11 -0.07 14.40
CA ALA A 709 -32.97 1.09 14.48
C ALA A 709 -32.20 2.36 14.90
N GLU A 710 -31.25 2.25 15.83
CA GLU A 710 -30.35 3.36 16.22
C GLU A 710 -29.49 3.84 15.05
N ASP A 711 -28.90 2.92 14.28
CA ASP A 711 -28.08 3.27 13.11
C ASP A 711 -28.90 3.98 12.01
N ILE A 712 -30.12 3.52 11.74
CA ILE A 712 -31.03 4.14 10.76
C ILE A 712 -31.54 5.50 11.26
N MET A 713 -31.84 5.62 12.56
CA MET A 713 -32.18 6.89 13.19
C MET A 713 -31.03 7.90 13.05
N ASN A 714 -29.79 7.49 13.36
CA ASN A 714 -28.61 8.33 13.22
C ASN A 714 -28.38 8.76 11.78
N PHE A 715 -28.57 7.86 10.82
CA PHE A 715 -28.53 8.17 9.39
C PHE A 715 -29.55 9.25 9.02
N ALA A 716 -30.82 9.09 9.40
CA ALA A 716 -31.88 10.05 9.10
C ALA A 716 -31.55 11.44 9.70
N GLN A 717 -31.12 11.49 10.96
CA GLN A 717 -30.72 12.73 11.62
C GLN A 717 -29.51 13.39 10.95
N ASN A 718 -28.49 12.62 10.56
CA ASN A 718 -27.30 13.15 9.91
C ASN A 718 -27.61 13.68 8.50
N ALA A 719 -28.44 12.97 7.73
CA ALA A 719 -28.90 13.42 6.42
C ALA A 719 -29.62 14.77 6.49
N LEU A 720 -30.43 14.98 7.53
CA LEU A 720 -31.13 16.26 7.77
C LEU A 720 -30.17 17.38 8.19
N LYS A 721 -29.21 17.09 9.08
CA LYS A 721 -28.17 18.05 9.51
C LYS A 721 -27.28 18.50 8.35
N MET A 722 -26.99 17.62 7.39
CA MET A 722 -26.12 17.89 6.25
C MET A 722 -26.88 18.45 5.03
N SER A 723 -28.17 18.76 5.15
CA SER A 723 -29.02 19.24 4.04
C SER A 723 -28.50 20.50 3.33
N CYS A 724 -27.71 21.33 4.02
CA CYS A 724 -27.07 22.51 3.44
C CYS A 724 -25.89 22.20 2.50
N THR A 725 -25.25 21.04 2.64
CA THR A 725 -24.03 20.66 1.92
C THR A 725 -24.22 19.41 1.05
N HIS A 726 -25.20 18.56 1.36
CA HIS A 726 -25.55 17.37 0.60
C HIS A 726 -27.07 17.29 0.38
N PRO A 727 -27.53 16.75 -0.76
CA PRO A 727 -28.96 16.58 -0.99
C PRO A 727 -29.52 15.48 -0.09
N VAL A 728 -30.62 15.80 0.60
CA VAL A 728 -31.36 14.86 1.45
C VAL A 728 -31.85 13.65 0.63
N PRO A 729 -31.70 12.40 1.11
CA PRO A 729 -32.23 11.21 0.45
C PRO A 729 -33.76 11.25 0.28
N ASP A 730 -34.27 10.72 -0.84
CA ASP A 730 -35.72 10.56 -1.03
C ASP A 730 -36.21 9.41 -0.14
N LEU A 731 -37.24 9.67 0.68
CA LEU A 731 -37.83 8.67 1.58
C LEU A 731 -38.30 7.42 0.83
N ARG A 732 -38.79 7.55 -0.42
CA ARG A 732 -39.18 6.41 -1.26
C ARG A 732 -38.00 5.51 -1.59
N GLU A 733 -36.83 6.09 -1.87
CA GLU A 733 -35.60 5.33 -2.12
C GLU A 733 -35.10 4.61 -0.84
N VAL A 734 -35.24 5.26 0.32
CA VAL A 734 -34.96 4.67 1.64
C VAL A 734 -35.87 3.47 1.89
N ALA A 735 -37.19 3.66 1.76
CA ALA A 735 -38.18 2.61 1.95
C ALA A 735 -37.96 1.46 0.96
N TYR A 736 -37.78 1.76 -0.33
CA TYR A 736 -37.53 0.75 -1.35
C TYR A 736 -36.29 -0.09 -1.03
N THR A 737 -35.16 0.55 -0.73
CA THR A 737 -33.91 -0.15 -0.42
C THR A 737 -34.05 -1.08 0.77
N LEU A 738 -34.71 -0.65 1.85
CA LEU A 738 -34.94 -1.48 3.04
C LEU A 738 -35.95 -2.61 2.78
N GLN A 739 -36.95 -2.36 1.93
CA GLN A 739 -37.95 -3.34 1.54
C GLN A 739 -37.39 -4.43 0.65
N VAL A 740 -36.66 -4.09 -0.42
CA VAL A 740 -36.19 -5.07 -1.42
C VAL A 740 -34.74 -5.50 -1.22
N GLY A 741 -33.91 -4.71 -0.55
CA GLY A 741 -32.46 -4.91 -0.46
C GLY A 741 -31.95 -5.43 0.88
N ARG A 742 -32.83 -5.90 1.78
CA ARG A 742 -32.45 -6.49 3.09
C ARG A 742 -33.09 -7.85 3.30
N GLU A 743 -32.36 -8.75 3.97
CA GLU A 743 -32.89 -10.06 4.35
C GLU A 743 -34.04 -9.91 5.36
N PRO A 744 -35.20 -10.52 5.13
CA PRO A 744 -36.32 -10.48 6.07
C PRO A 744 -36.08 -11.49 7.22
N MET A 745 -35.44 -11.04 8.30
CA MET A 745 -35.07 -11.85 9.46
C MET A 745 -36.23 -12.05 10.46
N LYS A 746 -35.94 -12.76 11.56
CA LYS A 746 -36.94 -13.23 12.54
C LYS A 746 -37.62 -12.09 13.29
N VAL A 747 -36.87 -11.13 13.81
CA VAL A 747 -37.43 -10.00 14.58
C VAL A 747 -37.59 -8.82 13.64
N ARG A 748 -38.81 -8.29 13.53
CA ARG A 748 -39.19 -7.30 12.51
C ARG A 748 -39.83 -6.06 13.14
N LEU A 749 -39.60 -4.93 12.49
CA LEU A 749 -40.14 -3.60 12.81
C LEU A 749 -40.59 -2.94 11.50
N ALA A 750 -41.82 -2.45 11.44
CA ALA A 750 -42.30 -1.64 10.34
C ALA A 750 -42.82 -0.30 10.85
N CYS A 751 -42.50 0.79 10.17
CA CYS A 751 -43.00 2.12 10.47
C CYS A 751 -43.56 2.80 9.22
N ILE A 752 -44.77 3.33 9.34
CA ILE A 752 -45.42 4.16 8.32
C ILE A 752 -44.99 5.60 8.60
N VAL A 753 -44.32 6.24 7.65
CA VAL A 753 -43.75 7.59 7.82
C VAL A 753 -43.87 8.40 6.53
N SER A 754 -44.04 9.71 6.66
CA SER A 754 -44.17 10.64 5.53
C SER A 754 -42.92 11.48 5.31
N SER A 755 -41.96 11.45 6.26
CA SER A 755 -40.68 12.16 6.14
C SER A 755 -39.55 11.46 6.90
N LEU A 756 -38.31 11.91 6.68
CA LEU A 756 -37.14 11.40 7.43
C LEU A 756 -37.12 11.88 8.88
N GLU A 757 -37.72 13.03 9.17
CA GLU A 757 -37.93 13.55 10.53
C GLU A 757 -38.85 12.61 11.31
N GLU A 758 -39.99 12.24 10.73
CA GLU A 758 -40.96 11.32 11.36
C GLU A 758 -40.33 9.93 11.55
N LEU A 759 -39.50 9.47 10.60
CA LEU A 759 -38.73 8.24 10.75
C LEU A 759 -37.77 8.29 11.94
N ALA A 760 -36.98 9.36 12.05
CA ALA A 760 -36.05 9.53 13.16
C ALA A 760 -36.78 9.58 14.52
N GLU A 761 -37.91 10.27 14.59
CA GLU A 761 -38.73 10.36 15.79
C GLU A 761 -39.31 8.99 16.22
N LYS A 762 -39.94 8.25 15.29
CA LYS A 762 -40.53 6.94 15.61
C LYS A 762 -39.48 5.92 16.02
N LEU A 763 -38.32 5.92 15.36
CA LEU A 763 -37.21 5.05 15.76
C LEU A 763 -36.63 5.45 17.12
N HIS A 764 -36.55 6.74 17.44
CA HIS A 764 -36.16 7.20 18.76
C HIS A 764 -37.11 6.71 19.86
N LEU A 765 -38.43 6.82 19.63
CA LEU A 765 -39.44 6.31 20.57
C LEU A 765 -39.33 4.80 20.77
N TYR A 766 -39.14 4.03 19.69
CA TYR A 766 -38.91 2.59 19.75
C TYR A 766 -37.66 2.24 20.56
N CYS A 767 -36.53 2.89 20.29
CA CYS A 767 -35.28 2.65 21.02
C CYS A 767 -35.34 3.06 22.49
N SER A 768 -36.21 4.03 22.82
CA SER A 768 -36.46 4.48 24.19
C SER A 768 -37.43 3.58 24.98
N GLY A 769 -38.02 2.57 24.32
CA GLY A 769 -38.90 1.59 24.97
C GLY A 769 -40.36 2.03 25.12
N TYR A 770 -40.81 3.05 24.38
CA TYR A 770 -42.23 3.41 24.35
C TYR A 770 -43.05 2.35 23.61
N GLU A 771 -44.24 2.04 24.13
CA GLU A 771 -45.21 1.11 23.52
C GLU A 771 -46.34 1.88 22.81
N ASN A 772 -47.10 1.19 21.94
CA ASN A 772 -48.28 1.73 21.24
C ASN A 772 -48.03 3.00 20.40
N ILE A 773 -46.87 3.06 19.72
CA ILE A 773 -46.52 4.17 18.82
C ILE A 773 -47.37 4.07 17.54
N ASN A 774 -48.08 5.16 17.19
CA ASN A 774 -48.96 5.18 16.01
C ASN A 774 -48.19 4.94 14.69
N GLY A 775 -48.68 3.99 13.88
CA GLY A 775 -48.08 3.59 12.61
C GLY A 775 -46.78 2.79 12.77
N LEU A 776 -46.49 2.25 13.95
CA LEU A 776 -45.35 1.38 14.22
C LEU A 776 -45.83 -0.03 14.60
N TYR A 777 -45.25 -1.02 13.95
CA TYR A 777 -45.62 -2.43 14.07
C TYR A 777 -44.40 -3.27 14.43
N THR A 778 -44.58 -4.23 15.34
CA THR A 778 -43.56 -5.20 15.74
C THR A 778 -44.17 -6.59 15.87
N ASN A 779 -43.34 -7.64 15.92
CA ASN A 779 -43.78 -9.03 16.05
C ASN A 779 -44.67 -9.33 17.28
N SER A 780 -44.83 -8.41 18.23
CA SER A 780 -45.64 -8.61 19.44
C SER A 780 -47.13 -8.28 19.29
N GLY A 781 -47.58 -7.81 18.10
CA GLY A 781 -49.00 -7.62 17.83
C GLY A 781 -49.73 -8.96 17.61
N GLU A 782 -50.85 -9.17 18.31
CA GLU A 782 -51.70 -10.38 18.38
C GLU A 782 -52.38 -10.80 17.05
N ARG A 783 -51.85 -10.45 15.87
CA ARG A 783 -52.35 -10.98 14.61
C ARG A 783 -51.69 -12.31 14.29
N GLU A 784 -52.30 -13.40 14.73
CA GLU A 784 -52.10 -14.71 14.11
C GLU A 784 -52.47 -14.60 12.62
N VAL A 785 -51.46 -14.56 11.75
CA VAL A 785 -51.69 -14.63 10.32
C VAL A 785 -52.15 -16.05 10.00
N LYS A 786 -53.45 -16.21 9.75
CA LYS A 786 -53.94 -17.38 9.02
C LYS A 786 -53.31 -17.34 7.64
N ARG A 787 -52.31 -18.22 7.40
CA ARG A 787 -51.64 -18.39 6.10
C ARG A 787 -52.70 -18.46 4.99
N GLY A 788 -52.73 -17.44 4.12
CA GLY A 788 -53.38 -17.50 2.81
C GLY A 788 -54.81 -16.95 2.67
N GLN A 789 -55.29 -16.03 3.50
CA GLN A 789 -56.68 -15.50 3.37
C GLN A 789 -56.86 -13.98 3.20
N GLU A 790 -55.82 -13.15 3.35
CA GLU A 790 -55.92 -11.71 3.09
C GLU A 790 -55.25 -11.36 1.76
N ILE A 791 -56.06 -10.95 0.78
CA ILE A 791 -55.59 -10.49 -0.54
C ILE A 791 -55.11 -9.05 -0.37
N ILE A 792 -53.82 -8.81 -0.59
CA ILE A 792 -53.28 -7.44 -0.67
C ILE A 792 -53.76 -6.84 -1.99
N ASP A 793 -54.64 -5.85 -1.90
CA ASP A 793 -54.96 -4.97 -3.02
C ASP A 793 -53.79 -4.00 -3.23
N TYR A 794 -52.99 -4.24 -4.27
CA TYR A 794 -51.86 -3.38 -4.63
C TYR A 794 -52.31 -2.09 -5.34
N GLU A 795 -53.57 -1.99 -5.77
CA GLU A 795 -54.15 -0.78 -6.36
C GLU A 795 -54.67 0.18 -5.28
N ASN A 796 -55.21 -0.36 -4.17
CA ASN A 796 -55.64 0.40 -2.98
C ASN A 796 -54.92 -0.07 -1.71
N LEU A 797 -53.62 0.23 -1.63
CA LEU A 797 -52.74 -0.30 -0.58
C LEU A 797 -53.12 0.21 0.83
N ASN A 798 -53.59 -0.69 1.69
CA ASN A 798 -53.70 -0.45 3.12
C ASN A 798 -52.34 -0.67 3.81
N MET A 799 -51.65 0.42 4.16
CA MET A 799 -50.30 0.36 4.75
C MET A 799 -50.26 -0.29 6.13
N ASP A 800 -51.31 -0.13 6.93
CA ASP A 800 -51.44 -0.76 8.25
C ASP A 800 -51.56 -2.29 8.13
N LEU A 801 -52.35 -2.75 7.17
CA LEU A 801 -52.49 -4.17 6.86
C LEU A 801 -51.15 -4.78 6.43
N VAL A 802 -50.46 -4.14 5.49
CA VAL A 802 -49.17 -4.61 4.95
C VAL A 802 -48.09 -4.63 6.03
N SER A 803 -48.03 -3.60 6.86
CA SER A 803 -47.07 -3.51 7.97
C SER A 803 -47.31 -4.61 9.02
N GLY A 804 -48.58 -4.86 9.36
CA GLY A 804 -48.97 -5.95 10.26
C GLY A 804 -48.66 -7.35 9.70
N LEU A 805 -48.98 -7.60 8.44
CA LEU A 805 -48.70 -8.89 7.78
C LEU A 805 -47.20 -9.16 7.69
N TRP A 806 -46.40 -8.16 7.29
CA TRP A 806 -44.95 -8.32 7.16
C TRP A 806 -44.27 -8.58 8.51
N THR A 807 -44.65 -7.85 9.56
CA THR A 807 -44.09 -8.04 10.91
C THR A 807 -44.49 -9.39 11.53
N ALA A 808 -45.65 -9.93 11.14
CA ALA A 808 -46.08 -11.28 11.50
C ALA A 808 -45.44 -12.40 10.66
N GLY A 809 -44.57 -12.08 9.69
CA GLY A 809 -43.80 -13.07 8.94
C GLY A 809 -44.28 -13.34 7.51
N ALA A 810 -45.30 -12.65 7.01
CA ALA A 810 -45.74 -12.80 5.63
C ALA A 810 -44.65 -12.34 4.65
N ASP A 811 -44.63 -12.96 3.47
CA ASP A 811 -43.79 -12.54 2.35
C ASP A 811 -44.57 -11.52 1.50
N ILE A 812 -43.97 -10.34 1.31
CA ILE A 812 -44.61 -9.21 0.64
C ILE A 812 -43.82 -8.90 -0.63
N ASP A 813 -44.50 -8.92 -1.78
CA ASP A 813 -43.93 -8.47 -3.06
C ASP A 813 -43.87 -6.94 -3.12
N TRP A 814 -42.86 -6.37 -2.46
CA TRP A 814 -42.62 -4.93 -2.41
C TRP A 814 -42.44 -4.29 -3.78
N LYS A 815 -41.96 -5.04 -4.79
CA LYS A 815 -41.75 -4.51 -6.15
C LYS A 815 -43.08 -4.10 -6.80
N ARG A 816 -44.21 -4.70 -6.40
CA ARG A 816 -45.55 -4.32 -6.89
C ARG A 816 -46.01 -2.97 -6.35
N LEU A 817 -45.59 -2.58 -5.14
CA LEU A 817 -45.96 -1.29 -4.52
C LEU A 817 -45.36 -0.10 -5.27
N HIS A 818 -44.26 -0.32 -5.99
CA HIS A 818 -43.56 0.73 -6.72
C HIS A 818 -43.88 0.71 -8.22
N ARG A 819 -44.89 -0.04 -8.70
CA ARG A 819 -45.27 -0.08 -10.13
C ARG A 819 -45.59 1.34 -10.64
N GLY A 820 -44.82 1.80 -11.63
CA GLY A 820 -44.94 3.15 -12.21
C GLY A 820 -43.79 4.10 -11.81
N PHE A 821 -43.02 3.74 -10.79
CA PHE A 821 -41.79 4.42 -10.38
C PHE A 821 -40.64 3.39 -10.33
N ARG A 822 -39.43 3.77 -10.75
CA ARG A 822 -38.24 2.92 -10.55
C ARG A 822 -37.35 3.60 -9.52
N PRO A 823 -37.60 3.40 -8.20
CA PRO A 823 -36.73 3.96 -7.18
C PRO A 823 -35.32 3.42 -7.36
N LYS A 824 -34.33 4.29 -7.17
CA LYS A 824 -32.94 3.85 -7.11
C LYS A 824 -32.64 3.21 -5.76
N ARG A 825 -31.73 2.25 -5.74
CA ARG A 825 -31.09 1.79 -4.50
C ARG A 825 -30.18 2.90 -3.98
N ILE A 826 -30.11 3.04 -2.66
CA ILE A 826 -29.21 3.99 -2.01
C ILE A 826 -28.41 3.29 -0.91
N SER A 827 -27.22 3.83 -0.61
CA SER A 827 -26.44 3.39 0.55
C SER A 827 -27.18 3.74 1.84
N LEU A 828 -27.34 2.74 2.70
CA LEU A 828 -27.97 2.83 4.02
C LEU A 828 -27.15 2.03 5.02
N PRO A 829 -27.26 2.33 6.33
CA PRO A 829 -26.66 1.51 7.37
C PRO A 829 -26.90 0.01 7.16
N THR A 830 -25.81 -0.74 7.34
CA THR A 830 -25.73 -2.20 7.15
C THR A 830 -25.89 -2.91 8.49
N TYR A 831 -26.08 -4.23 8.46
CA TYR A 831 -26.34 -5.06 9.62
C TYR A 831 -25.31 -4.85 10.77
N PRO A 832 -25.76 -4.52 12.00
CA PRO A 832 -24.88 -4.28 13.13
C PRO A 832 -24.54 -5.59 13.86
N PHE A 833 -23.57 -6.35 13.33
CA PHE A 833 -23.14 -7.62 13.94
C PHE A 833 -22.87 -7.54 15.44
N GLY A 834 -23.37 -8.53 16.19
CA GLY A 834 -23.25 -8.62 17.65
C GLY A 834 -22.17 -9.62 18.04
N GLY A 835 -20.93 -9.37 17.61
CA GLY A 835 -19.86 -10.37 17.68
C GLY A 835 -19.42 -10.71 19.11
N GLU A 836 -19.33 -12.02 19.39
CA GLU A 836 -18.66 -12.56 20.57
C GLU A 836 -17.17 -12.68 20.33
N ARG A 837 -16.40 -12.83 21.42
CA ARG A 837 -14.95 -13.05 21.33
C ARG A 837 -14.64 -14.50 20.93
N TYR A 838 -13.87 -14.68 19.87
CA TYR A 838 -13.31 -15.96 19.40
C TYR A 838 -11.79 -15.82 19.24
N TRP A 839 -11.03 -16.62 20.00
CA TRP A 839 -9.57 -16.62 19.96
C TRP A 839 -8.99 -18.00 20.33
N ALA A 840 -7.79 -18.32 19.80
CA ALA A 840 -7.15 -19.61 20.03
C ALA A 840 -6.67 -19.78 21.47
N CYS A 841 -6.18 -18.72 22.12
CA CYS A 841 -5.81 -18.75 23.53
C CYS A 841 -7.04 -18.52 24.44
N PRO A 842 -7.23 -19.33 25.51
CA PRO A 842 -8.28 -19.08 26.48
C PRO A 842 -8.08 -17.71 27.16
N GLU A 843 -9.17 -17.09 27.60
CA GLU A 843 -9.08 -15.95 28.51
C GLU A 843 -8.22 -16.35 29.72
N LYS A 844 -7.34 -15.45 30.17
CA LYS A 844 -7.02 -15.44 31.59
C LYS A 844 -8.32 -15.12 32.30
N SER A 845 -9.12 -16.13 32.61
CA SER A 845 -10.13 -16.02 33.64
C SER A 845 -9.47 -15.37 34.84
N SER A 846 -10.15 -14.42 35.47
CA SER A 846 -9.82 -13.80 36.75
C SER A 846 -9.69 -14.86 37.86
N LEU A 847 -8.68 -15.72 37.77
CA LEU A 847 -8.25 -16.68 38.80
C LEU A 847 -7.36 -16.01 39.86
N ASN A 848 -7.36 -14.67 39.92
CA ASN A 848 -6.75 -13.92 41.01
C ASN A 848 -7.71 -13.69 42.20
N SER A 849 -8.91 -14.28 42.23
CA SER A 849 -9.79 -14.21 43.42
C SER A 849 -9.82 -15.49 44.26
N ALA A 850 -9.11 -16.55 43.88
CA ALA A 850 -9.10 -17.82 44.62
C ALA A 850 -7.70 -18.25 45.11
N ALA A 851 -6.63 -17.55 44.69
CA ALA A 851 -5.26 -17.83 45.13
C ALA A 851 -4.80 -16.95 46.32
N ASP A 852 -5.58 -15.91 46.67
CA ASP A 852 -5.29 -15.01 47.79
C ASP A 852 -5.95 -15.43 49.13
N GLU A 853 -6.77 -16.49 49.15
CA GLU A 853 -7.45 -16.98 50.37
C GLU A 853 -6.78 -18.20 51.05
N ILE A 854 -5.59 -18.64 50.61
CA ILE A 854 -4.85 -19.75 51.27
C ILE A 854 -3.46 -19.30 51.77
N LYS A 855 -3.36 -18.04 52.21
CA LYS A 855 -2.16 -17.54 52.91
C LYS A 855 -2.51 -16.82 54.20
N GLU A 856 -3.27 -17.48 55.07
CA GLU A 856 -3.27 -17.14 56.49
C GLU A 856 -3.54 -18.40 57.30
N THR A 857 -2.47 -19.16 57.58
CA THR A 857 -2.28 -19.90 58.84
C THR A 857 -0.91 -20.57 58.82
N ALA A 858 -0.06 -20.10 59.73
CA ALA A 858 1.03 -20.81 60.41
C ALA A 858 2.39 -20.09 60.34
N ALA A 859 2.78 -19.59 61.50
CA ALA A 859 4.16 -19.46 61.95
C ALA A 859 4.26 -20.25 63.28
N PRO A 860 5.45 -20.51 63.85
CA PRO A 860 6.76 -20.78 63.24
C PRO A 860 7.38 -22.09 63.78
N ASP A 861 8.37 -22.69 63.10
CA ASP A 861 9.41 -23.50 63.78
C ASP A 861 10.68 -23.73 62.92
N VAL A 862 11.72 -23.04 63.37
CA VAL A 862 13.17 -23.31 63.51
C VAL A 862 13.77 -24.67 63.03
N CYS A 863 14.83 -24.54 62.20
CA CYS A 863 16.14 -25.26 62.16
C CYS A 863 16.44 -26.54 61.32
N ILE A 864 17.46 -26.34 60.44
CA ILE A 864 18.72 -27.10 60.18
C ILE A 864 18.71 -28.33 59.25
N GLY A 865 19.53 -28.26 58.17
CA GLY A 865 20.22 -29.44 57.61
C GLY A 865 20.72 -29.38 56.15
N THR A 866 21.88 -28.74 55.93
CA THR A 866 23.04 -29.08 55.02
C THR A 866 22.84 -30.02 53.80
N LYS A 867 23.49 -29.92 52.62
CA LYS A 867 24.76 -29.32 52.15
C LYS A 867 24.90 -29.65 50.64
N HIS A 868 25.42 -28.72 49.82
CA HIS A 868 26.53 -28.85 48.85
C HIS A 868 26.48 -27.75 47.76
N ASP A 869 27.20 -26.67 48.06
CA ASP A 869 28.07 -25.80 47.25
C ASP A 869 27.96 -25.81 45.70
N ILE A 870 27.83 -24.62 45.11
CA ILE A 870 28.96 -23.91 44.46
C ILE A 870 28.64 -22.40 44.38
N HIS A 871 29.68 -21.60 44.64
CA HIS A 871 29.66 -20.18 44.98
C HIS A 871 29.61 -19.22 43.79
N CYS A 872 28.81 -18.16 43.92
CA CYS A 872 28.97 -16.87 43.26
C CYS A 872 29.99 -16.01 44.02
N TYR A 873 30.82 -15.25 43.30
CA TYR A 873 31.51 -14.08 43.84
C TYR A 873 31.01 -12.82 43.12
N LEU A 874 30.30 -11.99 43.88
CA LEU A 874 30.05 -10.58 43.62
C LEU A 874 30.68 -9.83 44.79
N SER A 875 31.54 -8.86 44.51
CA SER A 875 31.92 -7.83 45.48
C SER A 875 31.88 -6.48 44.78
N GLY A 876 30.84 -5.69 45.06
CA GLY A 876 30.85 -4.26 44.77
C GLY A 876 31.70 -3.51 45.79
N TRP A 877 32.01 -2.24 45.50
CA TRP A 877 31.74 -1.07 46.36
C TRP A 877 32.49 0.21 45.88
N VAL A 878 31.80 1.34 46.03
CA VAL A 878 32.25 2.75 46.29
C VAL A 878 32.42 3.76 45.15
N GLU A 879 31.61 4.83 45.27
CA GLU A 879 31.70 6.17 44.66
C GLU A 879 32.81 7.09 45.21
N LYS A 880 33.09 8.16 44.45
CA LYS A 880 33.86 9.40 44.72
C LYS A 880 35.35 9.27 44.35
N ASN A 881 35.95 10.18 43.58
CA ASN A 881 35.70 11.61 43.33
C ASN A 881 36.00 11.99 41.87
#